data_AF-A0A944C7K6-F1
#
_entry.id   AF-A0A944C7K6-F1
#
_cell.length_a   1.000
_cell.length_b   1.000
_cell.length_c   1.000
_cell.angle_alpha   90.00
_cell.angle_beta   90.00
_cell.angle_gamma   90.00
#
_symmetry.space_group_name_H-M   'P 1'
#
loop_
_entity.id
_entity.type
_entity.pdbx_description
1 polymer ?
#
loop_
_entity_poly.entity_id
_entity_poly.type
_entity_poly.pdbx_seq_one_letter_code
_entity_poly.pdbx_strand_id
1 'polypeptide(L)'
;MSEYYSEWYNNFKDLLEQLGEDELYDSFRSMLSHSRSSIALNHKLMTKAIEQSWVEAIETGLVYIDNVIRNPRKTIVNVEEVVPIALSKKITVDSVKHLAQHTDLIQSIDPTTGKITPSKVLNVHKEESLLTYENKFVNTLIDRLYIFVNSRYSKLKEASANEEVFAMEYNTAMDSGGGSRMKMSLKIETVDSLETTNENGSTMWERVEKIREIVESYKASQFCQQMGANYIRPPVMRTNAIMKNVDFKACLVLWQFIESYDKVGYEIDVSDTAQKPDQTYIENLYSLISMNFLLFRTFTQENDKPAEVLKTKQSRAASPRIVRKLERTDTEGYNLSFGIEEKPQDTEEQDTEKLPSDSDEILSQIDKIIEIETCHFKLEEEKRLEAEERERRRQEEIQRRIEEQRRLEEERLRAEEEAERLEKERLEKERLEKERLEQERLAKEEAERLEKERIEREKAEQEERERQEAENAELGRMIGDEMEKLEAEKAAKKAEEEKKQREREQREAERAAKLKEMRTELESKSFEEIYAEYSKTPYHVIRREICRIISLIRKDGKVIREGDSDNPMLIERIAKEAEAKRQAQRDMEEAKQMQILYSKYCPTRRQRIKNFFKRKFGKKRKKVYVMPAQMPPKRTGREQRAYDKKMRAIFRKYHVSVFTKLIRKIKKDD
;
A
#
# COMPACT_ATOMS: atom_id res chain seq x y z
N MET A 1 -38.81 -31.26 22.72
CA MET A 1 -39.34 -30.65 21.47
C MET A 1 -40.00 -31.69 20.59
N SER A 2 -39.33 -32.79 20.23
CA SER A 2 -39.90 -33.85 19.36
C SER A 2 -41.22 -34.46 19.85
N GLU A 3 -41.37 -34.69 21.17
CA GLU A 3 -42.61 -35.24 21.74
C GLU A 3 -43.79 -34.27 21.63
N TYR A 4 -43.57 -32.96 21.87
CA TYR A 4 -44.59 -31.93 21.72
C TYR A 4 -45.08 -31.77 20.27
N TYR A 5 -44.16 -31.86 19.30
CA TYR A 5 -44.54 -31.84 17.88
C TYR A 5 -45.38 -33.06 17.49
N SER A 6 -45.07 -34.21 18.07
CA SER A 6 -45.80 -35.46 17.81
C SER A 6 -47.22 -35.42 18.39
N GLU A 7 -47.36 -34.90 19.62
CA GLU A 7 -48.68 -34.72 20.26
C GLU A 7 -49.55 -33.69 19.51
N TRP A 8 -48.97 -32.55 19.11
CA TRP A 8 -49.66 -31.56 18.29
C TRP A 8 -50.09 -32.11 16.93
N TYR A 9 -49.21 -32.88 16.28
CA TYR A 9 -49.51 -33.51 15.00
C TYR A 9 -50.69 -34.50 15.09
N ASN A 10 -50.77 -35.28 16.18
CA ASN A 10 -51.90 -36.18 16.41
C ASN A 10 -53.21 -35.41 16.58
N ASN A 11 -53.23 -34.35 17.40
CA ASN A 11 -54.41 -33.50 17.56
C ASN A 11 -54.83 -32.83 16.24
N PHE A 12 -53.85 -32.41 15.44
CA PHE A 12 -54.08 -31.83 14.12
C PHE A 12 -54.70 -32.86 13.16
N LYS A 13 -54.21 -34.09 13.18
CA LYS A 13 -54.74 -35.19 12.38
C LYS A 13 -56.19 -35.50 12.73
N ASP A 14 -56.52 -35.59 14.02
CA ASP A 14 -57.88 -35.83 14.50
C ASP A 14 -58.85 -34.72 14.01
N LEU A 15 -58.39 -33.47 13.97
CA LEU A 15 -59.16 -32.34 13.46
C LEU A 15 -59.37 -32.44 11.94
N LEU A 16 -58.34 -32.84 11.19
CA LEU A 16 -58.46 -33.07 9.74
C LEU A 16 -59.43 -34.20 9.41
N GLU A 17 -59.48 -35.26 10.21
CA GLU A 17 -60.43 -36.36 10.02
C GLU A 17 -61.87 -35.89 10.21
N GLN A 18 -62.14 -35.00 11.18
CA GLN A 18 -63.47 -34.41 11.37
C GLN A 18 -63.89 -33.48 10.22
N LEU A 19 -62.96 -32.71 9.65
CA LEU A 19 -63.23 -31.83 8.50
C LEU A 19 -63.36 -32.58 7.17
N GLY A 20 -62.78 -33.78 7.06
CA GLY A 20 -62.88 -34.63 5.88
C GLY A 20 -64.31 -35.11 5.59
N GLU A 21 -65.23 -34.99 6.55
CA GLU A 21 -66.65 -35.31 6.36
C GLU A 21 -67.41 -34.25 5.54
N ASP A 22 -66.86 -33.04 5.40
CA ASP A 22 -67.49 -31.94 4.66
C ASP A 22 -67.25 -32.05 3.13
N GLU A 23 -68.33 -32.11 2.36
CA GLU A 23 -68.31 -32.29 0.89
C GLU A 23 -67.57 -31.16 0.15
N LEU A 24 -67.68 -29.91 0.64
CA LEU A 24 -66.99 -28.76 0.05
C LEU A 24 -65.48 -28.83 0.26
N TYR A 25 -65.05 -29.26 1.44
CA TYR A 25 -63.64 -29.40 1.79
C TYR A 25 -62.99 -30.51 0.98
N ASP A 26 -63.65 -31.66 0.87
CA ASP A 26 -63.14 -32.81 0.10
C ASP A 26 -63.11 -32.53 -1.42
N SER A 27 -64.10 -31.79 -1.95
CA SER A 27 -64.10 -31.35 -3.35
C SER A 27 -62.91 -30.44 -3.69
N PHE A 28 -62.49 -29.58 -2.77
CA PHE A 28 -61.37 -28.67 -3.00
C PHE A 28 -60.02 -29.36 -2.76
N ARG A 29 -59.93 -30.25 -1.76
CA ARG A 29 -58.76 -31.09 -1.52
C ARG A 29 -58.47 -32.00 -2.72
N SER A 30 -59.50 -32.62 -3.29
CA SER A 30 -59.37 -33.42 -4.52
C SER A 30 -59.03 -32.55 -5.73
N MET A 31 -59.57 -31.34 -5.85
CA MET A 31 -59.16 -30.42 -6.92
C MET A 31 -57.67 -30.04 -6.84
N LEU A 32 -57.15 -29.80 -5.63
CA LEU A 32 -55.74 -29.52 -5.40
C LEU A 32 -54.83 -30.70 -5.74
N SER A 33 -55.24 -31.93 -5.41
CA SER A 33 -54.45 -33.13 -5.71
C SER A 33 -54.35 -33.42 -7.22
N HIS A 34 -55.35 -33.02 -8.00
CA HIS A 34 -55.34 -33.11 -9.46
C HIS A 34 -54.72 -31.88 -10.15
N SER A 35 -54.45 -30.82 -9.40
CA SER A 35 -53.83 -29.61 -9.93
C SER A 35 -52.35 -29.82 -10.23
N ARG A 36 -51.81 -29.05 -11.18
CA ARG A 36 -50.36 -29.00 -11.43
C ARG A 36 -49.69 -28.14 -10.36
N SER A 37 -49.56 -28.70 -9.17
CA SER A 37 -48.79 -28.12 -8.08
C SER A 37 -47.31 -28.48 -8.22
N SER A 38 -46.44 -27.51 -7.94
CA SER A 38 -44.99 -27.74 -7.82
C SER A 38 -44.63 -27.68 -6.35
N ILE A 39 -44.14 -28.80 -5.80
CA ILE A 39 -43.55 -28.88 -4.46
C ILE A 39 -42.06 -29.16 -4.63
N ALA A 40 -41.22 -28.26 -4.14
CA ALA A 40 -39.78 -28.47 -4.02
C ALA A 40 -39.40 -28.48 -2.54
N LEU A 41 -38.70 -29.52 -2.09
CA LEU A 41 -38.12 -29.59 -0.75
C LEU A 41 -36.61 -29.69 -0.91
N ASN A 42 -35.93 -28.63 -0.49
CA ASN A 42 -34.49 -28.52 -0.53
C ASN A 42 -33.95 -28.61 0.87
N HIS A 43 -33.01 -29.51 1.07
CA HIS A 43 -32.26 -29.63 2.30
C HIS A 43 -30.83 -29.21 2.01
N LYS A 44 -30.46 -28.05 2.54
CA LYS A 44 -29.19 -27.39 2.32
C LYS A 44 -28.37 -27.43 3.60
N LEU A 45 -27.29 -28.21 3.58
CA LEU A 45 -26.28 -28.19 4.64
C LEU A 45 -25.16 -27.25 4.25
N MET A 46 -24.94 -26.26 5.10
CA MET A 46 -23.87 -25.29 5.01
C MET A 46 -22.82 -25.63 6.07
N THR A 47 -21.76 -26.33 5.68
CA THR A 47 -20.64 -26.58 6.59
C THR A 47 -19.51 -25.61 6.31
N LYS A 48 -18.97 -25.00 7.38
CA LYS A 48 -17.86 -24.06 7.32
C LYS A 48 -16.60 -24.77 7.76
N ALA A 49 -15.77 -25.12 6.79
CA ALA A 49 -14.44 -25.61 7.05
C ALA A 49 -13.50 -24.42 7.20
N ILE A 50 -13.13 -24.08 8.44
CA ILE A 50 -12.06 -23.10 8.69
C ILE A 50 -10.74 -23.75 8.23
N GLU A 51 -9.98 -23.06 7.38
CA GLU A 51 -8.69 -23.57 6.93
C GLU A 51 -7.73 -23.67 8.13
N GLN A 52 -7.26 -24.87 8.43
CA GLN A 52 -6.33 -25.12 9.54
C GLN A 52 -4.92 -24.54 9.28
N SER A 53 -4.55 -24.36 8.01
CA SER A 53 -3.22 -23.97 7.56
C SER A 53 -2.74 -22.63 8.13
N TRP A 54 -3.57 -21.58 8.10
CA TRP A 54 -3.20 -20.26 8.58
C TRP A 54 -3.26 -20.15 10.10
N VAL A 55 -4.17 -20.91 10.74
CA VAL A 55 -4.27 -20.98 12.20
C VAL A 55 -3.00 -21.59 12.78
N GLU A 56 -2.54 -22.72 12.24
CA GLU A 56 -1.31 -23.39 12.67
C GLU A 56 -0.05 -22.56 12.37
N ALA A 57 0.02 -21.94 11.20
CA ALA A 57 1.14 -21.07 10.83
C ALA A 57 1.27 -19.88 11.80
N ILE A 58 0.14 -19.30 12.22
CA ILE A 58 0.15 -18.21 13.20
C ILE A 58 0.48 -18.74 14.60
N GLU A 59 -0.13 -19.82 15.08
CA GLU A 59 0.17 -20.38 16.41
C GLU A 59 1.66 -20.70 16.58
N THR A 60 2.27 -21.33 15.58
CA THR A 60 3.71 -21.59 15.59
C THR A 60 4.54 -20.31 15.54
N GLY A 61 4.12 -19.32 14.75
CA GLY A 61 4.78 -18.03 14.62
C GLY A 61 4.71 -17.15 15.88
N LEU A 62 3.60 -17.20 16.64
CA LEU A 62 3.38 -16.38 17.83
C LEU A 62 4.40 -16.65 18.93
N VAL A 63 4.86 -17.89 19.09
CA VAL A 63 5.89 -18.26 20.08
C VAL A 63 7.18 -17.48 19.85
N TYR A 64 7.60 -17.34 18.58
CA TYR A 64 8.82 -16.63 18.23
C TYR A 64 8.67 -15.11 18.36
N ILE A 65 7.47 -14.58 18.06
CA ILE A 65 7.16 -13.16 18.31
C ILE A 65 7.24 -12.86 19.80
N ASP A 66 6.68 -13.73 20.65
CA ASP A 66 6.71 -13.58 22.11
C ASP A 66 8.15 -13.50 22.63
N ASN A 67 9.03 -14.40 22.17
CA ASN A 67 10.44 -14.41 22.54
C ASN A 67 11.14 -13.08 22.22
N VAL A 68 10.85 -12.50 21.05
CA VAL A 68 11.45 -11.21 20.64
C VAL A 68 10.87 -10.05 21.44
N ILE A 69 9.55 -10.05 21.73
CA ILE A 69 8.92 -9.01 22.54
C ILE A 69 9.49 -9.02 23.96
N ARG A 70 9.74 -10.20 24.54
CA ARG A 70 10.35 -10.33 25.88
C ARG A 70 11.81 -9.89 25.88
N ASN A 71 12.56 -10.19 24.82
CA ASN A 71 13.99 -9.89 24.72
C ASN A 71 14.30 -9.00 23.49
N PRO A 72 13.89 -7.72 23.50
CA PRO A 72 14.12 -6.83 22.37
C PRO A 72 15.60 -6.43 22.29
N ARG A 73 16.13 -6.30 21.07
CA ARG A 73 17.52 -5.87 20.88
C ARG A 73 17.67 -4.38 21.20
N LYS A 74 18.67 -4.05 22.01
CA LYS A 74 18.99 -2.67 22.38
C LYS A 74 20.32 -2.24 21.76
N THR A 75 20.33 -1.08 21.13
CA THR A 75 21.56 -0.45 20.62
C THR A 75 21.91 0.75 21.49
N ILE A 76 23.16 0.83 21.94
CA ILE A 76 23.64 1.97 22.72
C ILE A 76 23.89 3.12 21.74
N VAL A 77 23.18 4.24 21.92
CA VAL A 77 23.32 5.46 21.14
C VAL A 77 23.83 6.56 22.05
N ASN A 78 24.78 7.36 21.56
CA ASN A 78 25.22 8.56 22.26
C ASN A 78 24.24 9.69 21.93
N VAL A 79 23.47 10.13 22.93
CA VAL A 79 22.59 11.29 22.82
C VAL A 79 23.32 12.49 23.39
N GLU A 80 23.41 13.54 22.58
CA GLU A 80 24.07 14.78 22.93
C GLU A 80 23.02 15.82 23.34
N GLU A 81 23.09 16.31 24.58
CA GLU A 81 22.15 17.30 25.10
C GLU A 81 22.91 18.51 25.67
N VAL A 82 22.52 19.73 25.30
CA VAL A 82 23.16 20.95 25.84
C VAL A 82 22.53 21.31 27.19
N VAL A 83 23.24 20.94 28.24
CA VAL A 83 22.77 21.04 29.63
C VAL A 83 23.52 22.18 30.35
N PRO A 84 22.90 22.92 31.29
CA PRO A 84 23.61 23.88 32.14
C PRO A 84 24.84 23.25 32.81
N ILE A 85 25.93 24.01 32.95
CA ILE A 85 27.21 23.49 33.47
C ILE A 85 27.05 22.78 34.83
N ALA A 86 26.13 23.27 35.69
CA ALA A 86 25.86 22.71 37.01
C ALA A 86 25.28 21.28 36.98
N LEU A 87 24.58 20.90 35.91
CA LEU A 87 23.97 19.58 35.74
C LEU A 87 24.90 18.60 34.98
N SER A 88 25.94 19.11 34.32
CA SER A 88 26.92 18.29 33.62
C SER A 88 27.93 17.66 34.59
N LYS A 89 28.05 16.33 34.56
CA LYS A 89 28.98 15.59 35.43
C LYS A 89 30.35 15.35 34.80
N LYS A 90 30.43 15.26 33.47
CA LYS A 90 31.67 14.98 32.72
C LYS A 90 31.72 15.81 31.45
N ILE A 91 32.85 16.46 31.21
CA ILE A 91 33.12 17.24 30.00
C ILE A 91 33.95 16.37 29.07
N THR A 92 33.43 16.12 27.86
CA THR A 92 34.14 15.36 26.82
C THR A 92 34.86 16.30 25.85
N VAL A 93 35.72 15.76 24.99
CA VAL A 93 36.39 16.56 23.95
C VAL A 93 35.36 17.20 23.01
N ASP A 94 34.29 16.48 22.67
CA ASP A 94 33.23 16.99 21.81
C ASP A 94 32.39 18.07 22.52
N SER A 95 32.28 17.99 23.85
CA SER A 95 31.72 19.07 24.66
C SER A 95 32.50 20.37 24.54
N VAL A 96 33.84 20.28 24.52
CA VAL A 96 34.73 21.45 24.35
C VAL A 96 34.66 21.97 22.91
N LYS A 97 34.62 21.09 21.90
CA LYS A 97 34.44 21.51 20.49
C LYS A 97 33.12 22.24 20.28
N HIS A 98 32.02 21.71 20.82
CA HIS A 98 30.71 22.33 20.73
C HIS A 98 30.69 23.69 21.45
N LEU A 99 31.33 23.82 22.61
CA LEU A 99 31.48 25.11 23.30
C LEU A 99 32.29 26.12 22.46
N ALA A 100 33.38 25.67 21.83
CA ALA A 100 34.21 26.52 21.00
C ALA A 100 33.47 27.01 19.73
N GLN A 101 32.59 26.18 19.16
CA GLN A 101 31.72 26.55 18.04
C GLN A 101 30.59 27.50 18.46
N HIS A 102 30.06 27.32 19.68
CA HIS A 102 28.93 28.08 20.19
C HIS A 102 29.35 29.04 21.30
N THR A 103 29.94 30.17 20.89
CA THR A 103 30.35 31.26 21.79
C THR A 103 29.22 31.79 22.66
N ASP A 104 27.97 31.66 22.20
CA ASP A 104 26.75 32.06 22.92
C ASP A 104 26.55 31.30 24.24
N LEU A 105 27.17 30.13 24.38
CA LEU A 105 27.08 29.31 25.58
C LEU A 105 28.12 29.70 26.64
N ILE A 106 28.97 30.70 26.38
CA ILE A 106 29.98 31.20 27.31
C ILE A 106 29.42 32.38 28.09
N GLN A 107 29.51 32.34 29.43
CA GLN A 107 28.97 33.40 30.30
C GLN A 107 29.97 34.53 30.53
N SER A 108 31.24 34.19 30.80
CA SER A 108 32.29 35.18 30.99
C SER A 108 33.67 34.61 30.70
N ILE A 109 34.59 35.50 30.38
CA ILE A 109 36.00 35.22 30.11
C ILE A 109 36.80 36.12 31.05
N ASP A 110 37.61 35.53 31.92
CA ASP A 110 38.48 36.30 32.80
C ASP A 110 39.67 36.86 32.01
N PRO A 111 39.82 38.20 31.85
CA PRO A 111 40.81 38.79 30.95
C PRO A 111 42.27 38.53 31.37
N THR A 112 42.51 38.30 32.66
CA THR A 112 43.84 38.13 33.25
C THR A 112 44.32 36.68 33.31
N THR A 113 43.39 35.70 33.37
CA THR A 113 43.75 34.28 33.48
C THR A 113 43.35 33.46 32.26
N GLY A 114 42.60 34.04 31.31
CA GLY A 114 42.10 33.33 30.13
C GLY A 114 41.12 32.20 30.45
N LYS A 115 40.62 32.14 31.70
CA LYS A 115 39.65 31.13 32.13
C LYS A 115 38.27 31.48 31.58
N ILE A 116 37.63 30.48 30.98
CA ILE A 116 36.31 30.58 30.37
C ILE A 116 35.31 29.89 31.31
N THR A 117 34.22 30.58 31.66
CA THR A 117 33.11 30.01 32.42
C THR A 117 31.89 29.80 31.50
N PRO A 118 31.59 28.55 31.10
CA PRO A 118 30.40 28.23 30.31
C PRO A 118 29.10 28.38 31.11
N SER A 119 28.04 28.84 30.45
CA SER A 119 26.67 28.77 30.97
C SER A 119 26.06 27.37 30.74
N LYS A 120 26.22 26.80 29.54
CA LYS A 120 25.75 25.46 29.16
C LYS A 120 26.84 24.71 28.39
N VAL A 121 26.85 23.39 28.53
CA VAL A 121 27.83 22.50 27.92
C VAL A 121 27.12 21.28 27.34
N LEU A 122 27.58 20.81 26.18
CA LEU A 122 27.09 19.57 25.57
C LEU A 122 27.43 18.38 26.47
N ASN A 123 26.43 17.64 26.91
CA ASN A 123 26.55 16.43 27.70
C ASN A 123 26.26 15.23 26.79
N VAL A 124 27.26 14.39 26.58
CA VAL A 124 27.13 13.17 25.79
C VAL A 124 26.84 12.02 26.74
N HIS A 125 25.61 11.52 26.73
CA HIS A 125 25.21 10.36 27.54
C HIS A 125 24.82 9.18 26.65
N LYS A 126 25.07 7.97 27.17
CA LYS A 126 24.78 6.72 26.47
C LYS A 126 23.38 6.26 26.83
N GLU A 127 22.46 6.28 25.88
CA GLU A 127 21.10 5.76 26.04
C GLU A 127 20.93 4.45 25.27
N GLU A 128 20.13 3.54 25.83
CA GLU A 128 19.73 2.31 25.13
C GLU A 128 18.54 2.62 24.22
N SER A 129 18.78 2.64 22.90
CA SER A 129 17.73 2.77 21.91
C SER A 129 17.19 1.40 21.48
N LEU A 130 15.87 1.26 21.44
CA LEU A 130 15.16 0.09 20.94
C LEU A 130 14.94 0.13 19.42
N LEU A 131 15.28 1.23 18.75
CA LEU A 131 14.94 1.51 17.35
C LEU A 131 15.84 0.78 16.33
N THR A 132 16.15 -0.48 16.58
CA THR A 132 16.87 -1.35 15.65
C THR A 132 15.99 -1.75 14.46
N TYR A 133 16.60 -2.05 13.32
CA TYR A 133 15.86 -2.51 12.14
C TYR A 133 15.05 -3.78 12.44
N GLU A 134 15.65 -4.73 13.15
CA GLU A 134 15.02 -6.00 13.54
C GLU A 134 13.78 -5.78 14.42
N ASN A 135 13.85 -4.86 15.38
CA ASN A 135 12.71 -4.53 16.21
C ASN A 135 11.62 -3.77 15.43
N LYS A 136 12.01 -2.87 14.51
CA LYS A 136 11.07 -2.21 13.60
C LYS A 136 10.38 -3.24 12.69
N PHE A 137 11.08 -4.30 12.32
CA PHE A 137 10.53 -5.38 11.50
C PHE A 137 9.46 -6.13 12.26
N VAL A 138 9.74 -6.51 13.50
CA VAL A 138 8.75 -7.20 14.34
C VAL A 138 7.56 -6.30 14.69
N ASN A 139 7.77 -5.00 14.93
CA ASN A 139 6.66 -4.04 15.11
C ASN A 139 5.76 -3.98 13.85
N THR A 140 6.37 -3.97 12.65
CA THR A 140 5.63 -4.00 11.38
C THR A 140 4.91 -5.33 11.19
N LEU A 141 5.53 -6.45 11.56
CA LEU A 141 4.93 -7.78 11.49
C LEU A 141 3.72 -7.89 12.43
N ILE A 142 3.83 -7.42 13.67
CA ILE A 142 2.73 -7.43 14.64
C ILE A 142 1.55 -6.60 14.11
N ASP A 143 1.80 -5.42 13.55
CA ASP A 143 0.72 -4.57 13.02
C ASP A 143 0.03 -5.22 11.81
N ARG A 144 0.80 -5.83 10.90
CA ARG A 144 0.23 -6.59 9.77
C ARG A 144 -0.55 -7.82 10.23
N LEU A 145 -0.01 -8.56 11.19
CA LEU A 145 -0.65 -9.75 11.76
C LEU A 145 -1.96 -9.37 12.45
N TYR A 146 -1.98 -8.25 13.18
CA TYR A 146 -3.19 -7.68 13.77
C TYR A 146 -4.26 -7.38 12.70
N ILE A 147 -3.89 -6.74 11.58
CA ILE A 147 -4.83 -6.47 10.48
C ILE A 147 -5.31 -7.79 9.84
N PHE A 148 -4.39 -8.73 9.62
CA PHE A 148 -4.66 -10.02 9.00
C PHE A 148 -5.68 -10.85 9.80
N VAL A 149 -5.47 -10.97 11.12
CA VAL A 149 -6.31 -11.75 12.03
C VAL A 149 -7.67 -11.06 12.21
N ASN A 150 -7.69 -9.75 12.45
CA ASN A 150 -8.96 -9.05 12.65
C ASN A 150 -9.82 -9.02 11.40
N SER A 151 -9.23 -8.82 10.21
CA SER A 151 -9.99 -8.86 8.96
C SER A 151 -10.68 -10.22 8.76
N ARG A 152 -9.99 -11.33 9.11
CA ARG A 152 -10.56 -12.68 9.00
C ARG A 152 -11.55 -13.00 10.10
N TYR A 153 -11.26 -12.60 11.33
CA TYR A 153 -12.19 -12.74 12.44
C TYR A 153 -13.52 -12.02 12.15
N SER A 154 -13.47 -10.79 11.63
CA SER A 154 -14.67 -10.05 11.23
C SER A 154 -15.47 -10.80 10.16
N LYS A 155 -14.80 -11.32 9.12
CA LYS A 155 -15.46 -12.10 8.05
C LYS A 155 -16.01 -13.44 8.55
N LEU A 156 -15.32 -14.08 9.48
CA LEU A 156 -15.78 -15.30 10.14
C LEU A 156 -16.97 -15.04 11.06
N LYS A 157 -17.04 -13.86 11.69
CA LYS A 157 -18.19 -13.45 12.52
C LYS A 157 -19.42 -13.10 11.68
N GLU A 158 -19.23 -12.49 10.51
CA GLU A 158 -20.30 -12.16 9.58
C GLU A 158 -20.90 -13.42 8.93
N ALA A 159 -20.07 -14.43 8.70
CA ALA A 159 -20.53 -15.70 8.22
C ALA A 159 -21.12 -16.48 9.42
N SER A 160 -22.42 -16.79 9.42
CA SER A 160 -23.14 -17.59 10.45
C SER A 160 -22.49 -18.92 10.87
N ALA A 161 -23.01 -19.66 11.86
CA ALA A 161 -22.52 -21.01 12.17
C ALA A 161 -22.74 -21.99 10.99
N ASN A 162 -22.40 -23.28 11.15
CA ASN A 162 -22.91 -24.26 10.19
C ASN A 162 -24.45 -24.20 10.24
N GLU A 163 -25.08 -24.04 9.09
CA GLU A 163 -26.52 -23.89 8.99
C GLU A 163 -27.09 -25.12 8.27
N GLU A 164 -28.08 -25.73 8.89
CA GLU A 164 -28.97 -26.68 8.23
C GLU A 164 -30.23 -25.91 7.84
N VAL A 165 -30.43 -25.74 6.54
CA VAL A 165 -31.56 -25.00 5.98
C VAL A 165 -32.49 -25.99 5.28
N PHE A 166 -33.70 -26.16 5.81
CA PHE A 166 -34.78 -26.81 5.07
C PHE A 166 -35.64 -25.73 4.42
N ALA A 167 -35.77 -25.78 3.10
CA ALA A 167 -36.61 -24.88 2.34
C ALA A 167 -37.68 -25.69 1.59
N MET A 168 -38.95 -25.41 1.86
CA MET A 168 -40.07 -25.91 1.08
C MET A 168 -40.70 -24.79 0.27
N GLU A 169 -40.82 -25.01 -1.04
CA GLU A 169 -41.53 -24.13 -1.95
C GLU A 169 -42.74 -24.86 -2.54
N TYR A 170 -43.92 -24.28 -2.36
CA TYR A 170 -45.17 -24.74 -2.96
C TYR A 170 -45.75 -23.66 -3.85
N ASN A 171 -45.99 -23.99 -5.12
CA ASN A 171 -46.65 -23.11 -6.07
C ASN A 171 -47.83 -23.84 -6.72
N THR A 172 -49.01 -23.21 -6.66
CA THR A 172 -50.18 -23.66 -7.41
C THR A 172 -50.85 -22.49 -8.12
N ALA A 173 -51.28 -22.74 -9.35
CA ALA A 173 -52.10 -21.84 -10.14
C ALA A 173 -53.30 -22.65 -10.65
N MET A 174 -54.50 -22.27 -10.20
CA MET A 174 -55.75 -22.95 -10.54
C MET A 174 -56.77 -21.95 -11.04
N ASP A 175 -57.63 -22.37 -11.97
CA ASP A 175 -58.80 -21.61 -12.38
C ASP A 175 -60.01 -22.16 -11.62
N SER A 176 -60.59 -21.38 -10.72
CA SER A 176 -61.69 -21.85 -9.85
C SER A 176 -63.06 -21.81 -10.55
N GLY A 177 -63.10 -21.70 -11.88
CA GLY A 177 -64.34 -21.53 -12.63
C GLY A 177 -64.96 -20.14 -12.44
N GLY A 178 -65.74 -19.69 -13.43
CA GLY A 178 -66.36 -18.35 -13.41
C GLY A 178 -65.40 -17.18 -13.66
N GLY A 179 -64.19 -17.44 -14.19
CA GLY A 179 -63.18 -16.41 -14.50
C GLY A 179 -62.29 -16.01 -13.31
N SER A 180 -62.38 -16.72 -12.19
CA SER A 180 -61.55 -16.50 -11.00
C SER A 180 -60.30 -17.36 -11.05
N ARG A 181 -59.12 -16.74 -11.17
CA ARG A 181 -57.83 -17.45 -11.08
C ARG A 181 -57.28 -17.35 -9.66
N MET A 182 -56.97 -18.50 -9.09
CA MET A 182 -56.26 -18.61 -7.81
C MET A 182 -54.78 -18.88 -8.08
N LYS A 183 -53.92 -18.04 -7.53
CA LYS A 183 -52.48 -18.29 -7.45
C LYS A 183 -52.10 -18.29 -5.98
N MET A 184 -51.44 -19.34 -5.54
CA MET A 184 -50.93 -19.42 -4.17
C MET A 184 -49.49 -19.92 -4.19
N SER A 185 -48.64 -19.19 -3.48
CA SER A 185 -47.22 -19.46 -3.29
C SER A 185 -46.93 -19.51 -1.80
N LEU A 186 -46.42 -20.63 -1.31
CA LEU A 186 -46.02 -20.82 0.08
C LEU A 186 -44.54 -21.19 0.12
N LYS A 187 -43.75 -20.41 0.87
CA LYS A 187 -42.33 -20.65 1.11
C LYS A 187 -42.11 -20.79 2.61
N ILE A 188 -41.62 -21.94 3.05
CA ILE A 188 -41.27 -22.21 4.45
C ILE A 188 -39.78 -22.50 4.51
N GLU A 189 -39.06 -21.75 5.34
CA GLU A 189 -37.62 -21.95 5.59
C GLU A 189 -37.41 -22.15 7.08
N THR A 190 -36.70 -23.22 7.45
CA THR A 190 -36.22 -23.42 8.82
C THR A 190 -34.70 -23.44 8.81
N VAL A 191 -34.08 -22.74 9.75
CA VAL A 191 -32.62 -22.64 9.89
C VAL A 191 -32.24 -23.16 11.27
N ASP A 192 -31.57 -24.31 11.30
CA ASP A 192 -31.00 -24.87 12.52
C ASP A 192 -29.47 -24.68 12.50
N SER A 193 -28.91 -24.25 13.64
CA SER A 193 -27.47 -24.06 13.80
C SER A 193 -26.81 -25.34 14.30
N LEU A 194 -25.93 -25.93 13.49
CA LEU A 194 -25.17 -27.14 13.84
C LEU A 194 -23.77 -26.77 14.36
N GLU A 195 -23.62 -26.63 15.68
CA GLU A 195 -22.29 -26.51 16.27
C GLU A 195 -21.62 -27.89 16.33
N THR A 196 -20.69 -28.15 15.40
CA THR A 196 -19.85 -29.34 15.47
C THR A 196 -18.71 -29.10 16.47
N THR A 197 -18.75 -29.78 17.60
CA THR A 197 -17.65 -29.82 18.58
C THR A 197 -16.66 -30.92 18.20
N ASN A 198 -15.36 -30.61 18.24
CA ASN A 198 -14.31 -31.62 18.08
C ASN A 198 -14.11 -32.42 19.38
N GLU A 199 -13.49 -33.60 19.28
CA GLU A 199 -13.19 -34.53 20.39
C GLU A 199 -12.38 -33.90 21.56
N ASN A 200 -11.72 -32.76 21.34
CA ASN A 200 -10.96 -32.00 22.37
C ASN A 200 -11.76 -30.87 23.04
N GLY A 201 -13.04 -30.68 22.73
CA GLY A 201 -13.89 -29.66 23.36
C GLY A 201 -13.47 -28.21 23.12
N SER A 202 -12.59 -27.94 22.13
CA SER A 202 -12.33 -26.59 21.64
C SER A 202 -12.71 -26.47 20.17
N THR A 203 -13.57 -25.51 19.89
CA THR A 203 -14.02 -25.18 18.55
C THR A 203 -12.86 -24.51 17.80
N MET A 204 -12.71 -24.73 16.49
CA MET A 204 -11.71 -23.99 15.68
C MET A 204 -11.88 -22.46 15.83
N TRP A 205 -13.12 -22.04 16.07
CA TRP A 205 -13.48 -20.69 16.48
C TRP A 205 -12.74 -20.20 17.74
N GLU A 206 -12.72 -20.98 18.82
CA GLU A 206 -12.06 -20.61 20.09
C GLU A 206 -10.55 -20.46 19.92
N ARG A 207 -9.93 -21.27 19.06
CA ARG A 207 -8.50 -21.13 18.74
C ARG A 207 -8.23 -19.79 18.04
N VAL A 208 -9.06 -19.44 17.06
CA VAL A 208 -8.97 -18.15 16.36
C VAL A 208 -9.21 -16.98 17.31
N GLU A 209 -10.14 -17.11 18.25
CA GLU A 209 -10.40 -16.10 19.29
C GLU A 209 -9.19 -15.91 20.22
N LYS A 210 -8.58 -17.01 20.68
CA LYS A 210 -7.33 -16.96 21.48
C LYS A 210 -6.19 -16.29 20.72
N ILE A 211 -6.00 -16.63 19.44
CA ILE A 211 -4.99 -15.98 18.58
C ILE A 211 -5.26 -14.47 18.53
N ARG A 212 -6.51 -14.06 18.31
CA ARG A 212 -6.86 -12.65 18.26
C ARG A 212 -6.55 -11.93 19.57
N GLU A 213 -6.92 -12.50 20.71
CA GLU A 213 -6.65 -11.92 22.04
C GLU A 213 -5.14 -11.74 22.28
N ILE A 214 -4.34 -12.76 21.94
CA ILE A 214 -2.87 -12.70 22.05
C ILE A 214 -2.30 -11.57 21.19
N VAL A 215 -2.77 -11.45 19.94
CA VAL A 215 -2.28 -10.43 19.00
C VAL A 215 -2.69 -9.02 19.40
N GLU A 216 -3.91 -8.85 19.94
CA GLU A 216 -4.37 -7.62 20.57
C GLU A 216 -3.46 -7.25 21.76
N SER A 217 -3.08 -8.23 22.59
CA SER A 217 -2.15 -8.02 23.71
C SER A 217 -0.75 -7.60 23.25
N TYR A 218 -0.24 -8.17 22.15
CA TYR A 218 1.05 -7.79 21.57
C TYR A 218 1.06 -6.37 21.03
N LYS A 219 -0.01 -5.95 20.36
CA LYS A 219 -0.15 -4.56 19.89
C LYS A 219 -0.24 -3.56 21.06
N ALA A 220 -0.88 -3.97 22.16
CA ALA A 220 -0.95 -3.17 23.38
C ALA A 220 0.33 -3.20 24.22
N SER A 221 1.29 -4.09 23.93
CA SER A 221 2.53 -4.25 24.70
C SER A 221 3.39 -2.98 24.74
N GLN A 222 4.12 -2.80 25.84
CA GLN A 222 5.05 -1.68 26.04
C GLN A 222 6.08 -1.59 24.91
N PHE A 223 6.49 -2.72 24.35
CA PHE A 223 7.38 -2.77 23.19
C PHE A 223 6.81 -2.00 22.00
N CYS A 224 5.57 -2.29 21.59
CA CYS A 224 4.91 -1.63 20.47
C CYS A 224 4.64 -0.15 20.77
N GLN A 225 4.28 0.19 22.01
CA GLN A 225 4.06 1.57 22.43
C GLN A 225 5.34 2.42 22.36
N GLN A 226 6.48 1.88 22.82
CA GLN A 226 7.78 2.56 22.75
C GLN A 226 8.29 2.69 21.31
N MET A 227 8.02 1.70 20.47
CA MET A 227 8.38 1.75 19.04
C MET A 227 7.52 2.75 18.26
N GLY A 228 6.26 2.94 18.64
CA GLY A 228 5.33 3.87 18.00
C GLY A 228 5.18 3.61 16.50
N ALA A 229 5.15 4.69 15.71
CA ALA A 229 4.97 4.64 14.25
C ALA A 229 6.25 4.27 13.45
N ASN A 230 7.25 3.68 14.10
CA ASN A 230 8.49 3.26 13.45
C ASN A 230 8.31 1.89 12.77
N TYR A 231 7.83 1.94 11.52
CA TYR A 231 7.65 0.76 10.67
C TYR A 231 8.72 0.68 9.59
N ILE A 232 8.95 -0.54 9.11
CA ILE A 232 9.77 -0.79 7.91
C ILE A 232 8.88 -0.73 6.68
N ARG A 233 9.44 -0.21 5.60
CA ARG A 233 8.85 -0.25 4.28
C ARG A 233 9.21 -1.60 3.62
N PRO A 234 8.23 -2.40 3.17
CA PRO A 234 8.52 -3.59 2.37
C PRO A 234 9.30 -3.22 1.10
N PRO A 235 10.16 -4.11 0.57
CA PRO A 235 10.44 -5.48 1.02
C PRO A 235 11.38 -5.58 2.23
N VAL A 236 11.21 -6.62 3.04
CA VAL A 236 12.04 -6.85 4.24
C VAL A 236 13.47 -7.25 3.82
N MET A 237 14.45 -6.44 4.20
CA MET A 237 15.88 -6.73 4.03
C MET A 237 16.32 -7.92 4.88
N ARG A 238 16.96 -8.91 4.26
CA ARG A 238 17.55 -10.08 4.95
C ARG A 238 18.88 -9.72 5.60
N THR A 239 18.85 -9.04 6.74
CA THR A 239 20.08 -8.70 7.48
C THR A 239 20.68 -9.95 8.14
N ASN A 240 21.99 -9.90 8.45
CA ASN A 240 22.66 -10.99 9.17
C ASN A 240 22.01 -11.29 10.53
N ALA A 241 21.46 -10.28 11.21
CA ALA A 241 20.78 -10.45 12.48
C ALA A 241 19.45 -11.21 12.32
N ILE A 242 18.72 -10.98 11.23
CA ILE A 242 17.48 -11.71 10.90
C ILE A 242 17.81 -13.15 10.49
N MET A 243 18.86 -13.35 9.69
CA MET A 243 19.19 -14.67 9.15
C MET A 243 19.84 -15.61 10.18
N LYS A 244 20.60 -15.08 11.14
CA LYS A 244 21.29 -15.90 12.15
C LYS A 244 20.42 -16.26 13.35
N ASN A 245 19.46 -15.40 13.72
CA ASN A 245 18.57 -15.70 14.84
C ASN A 245 17.41 -16.59 14.38
N VAL A 246 17.13 -17.66 15.13
CA VAL A 246 15.99 -18.56 14.91
C VAL A 246 14.67 -17.80 15.00
N ASP A 247 14.50 -16.94 16.01
CA ASP A 247 13.23 -16.22 16.24
C ASP A 247 12.91 -15.26 15.09
N PHE A 248 13.90 -14.45 14.67
CA PHE A 248 13.72 -13.50 13.56
C PHE A 248 13.53 -14.21 12.21
N LYS A 249 14.18 -15.38 12.01
CA LYS A 249 13.97 -16.20 10.83
C LYS A 249 12.54 -16.75 10.77
N ALA A 250 12.01 -17.25 11.89
CA ALA A 250 10.62 -17.70 11.97
C ALA A 250 9.63 -16.54 11.76
N CYS A 251 9.90 -15.36 12.33
CA CYS A 251 9.13 -14.14 12.06
C CYS A 251 9.14 -13.77 10.56
N LEU A 252 10.27 -13.95 9.87
CA LEU A 252 10.36 -13.72 8.43
C LEU A 252 9.55 -14.74 7.62
N VAL A 253 9.55 -16.02 8.02
CA VAL A 253 8.71 -17.04 7.39
C VAL A 253 7.22 -16.71 7.58
N LEU A 254 6.82 -16.29 8.78
CA LEU A 254 5.45 -15.85 9.05
C LEU A 254 5.07 -14.62 8.23
N TRP A 255 5.98 -13.65 8.09
CA TRP A 255 5.78 -12.50 7.22
C TRP A 255 5.50 -12.93 5.77
N GLN A 256 6.34 -13.82 5.23
CA GLN A 256 6.18 -14.33 3.86
C GLN A 256 4.86 -15.07 3.71
N PHE A 257 4.47 -15.87 4.71
CA PHE A 257 3.19 -16.55 4.73
C PHE A 257 2.04 -15.53 4.64
N ILE A 258 2.00 -14.53 5.51
CA ILE A 258 0.97 -13.48 5.54
C ILE A 258 0.90 -12.73 4.20
N GLU A 259 2.04 -12.43 3.58
CA GLU A 259 2.11 -11.72 2.29
C GLU A 259 1.68 -12.60 1.10
N SER A 260 1.90 -13.92 1.18
CA SER A 260 1.47 -14.87 0.15
C SER A 260 0.02 -15.34 0.29
N TYR A 261 -0.61 -15.07 1.44
CA TYR A 261 -1.90 -15.66 1.79
C TYR A 261 -3.06 -14.73 1.42
N ASP A 262 -3.55 -14.91 0.19
CA ASP A 262 -4.65 -14.12 -0.38
C ASP A 262 -6.05 -14.69 -0.08
N LYS A 263 -6.14 -15.90 0.49
CA LYS A 263 -7.40 -16.58 0.75
C LYS A 263 -8.16 -15.98 1.95
N VAL A 264 -9.50 -16.11 1.94
CA VAL A 264 -10.36 -15.61 3.04
C VAL A 264 -10.21 -16.45 4.32
N GLY A 265 -9.80 -17.72 4.21
CA GLY A 265 -9.45 -18.58 5.35
C GLY A 265 -10.55 -19.48 5.88
N TYR A 266 -11.67 -19.57 5.17
CA TYR A 266 -12.68 -20.61 5.35
C TYR A 266 -13.26 -21.01 3.98
N GLU A 267 -13.65 -22.27 3.87
CA GLU A 267 -14.42 -22.82 2.76
C GLU A 267 -15.84 -23.06 3.25
N ILE A 268 -16.83 -22.64 2.45
CA ILE A 268 -18.23 -22.93 2.70
C ILE A 268 -18.62 -24.06 1.76
N ASP A 269 -18.78 -25.25 2.31
CA ASP A 269 -19.33 -26.37 1.57
C ASP A 269 -20.85 -26.28 1.63
N VAL A 270 -21.42 -25.96 0.48
CA VAL A 270 -22.87 -25.94 0.27
C VAL A 270 -23.26 -27.28 -0.35
N SER A 271 -23.88 -28.15 0.43
CA SER A 271 -24.52 -29.35 -0.13
C SER A 271 -26.02 -29.13 -0.18
N ASP A 272 -26.55 -28.99 -1.40
CA ASP A 272 -27.99 -28.88 -1.66
C ASP A 272 -28.51 -30.25 -2.09
N THR A 273 -29.36 -30.83 -1.26
CA THR A 273 -30.01 -32.12 -1.50
C THR A 273 -31.50 -31.91 -1.72
N ALA A 274 -31.97 -32.11 -2.95
CA ALA A 274 -33.39 -32.14 -3.26
C ALA A 274 -34.00 -33.44 -2.70
N GLN A 275 -34.84 -33.32 -1.69
CA GLN A 275 -35.52 -34.47 -1.07
C GLN A 275 -36.92 -34.61 -1.65
N LYS A 276 -37.35 -35.86 -1.86
CA LYS A 276 -38.73 -36.14 -2.22
C LYS A 276 -39.59 -36.01 -0.96
N PRO A 277 -40.58 -35.11 -0.91
CA PRO A 277 -41.47 -35.00 0.23
C PRO A 277 -42.28 -36.29 0.42
N ASP A 278 -42.53 -36.66 1.68
CA ASP A 278 -43.35 -37.81 1.99
C ASP A 278 -44.80 -37.59 1.55
N GLN A 279 -45.45 -38.66 1.10
CA GLN A 279 -46.80 -38.59 0.55
C GLN A 279 -47.81 -38.11 1.60
N THR A 280 -47.63 -38.54 2.86
CA THR A 280 -48.48 -38.12 3.98
C THR A 280 -48.38 -36.61 4.23
N TYR A 281 -47.18 -36.05 4.09
CA TYR A 281 -46.93 -34.63 4.25
C TYR A 281 -47.61 -33.80 3.14
N ILE A 282 -47.56 -34.28 1.89
CA ILE A 282 -48.24 -33.64 0.75
C ILE A 282 -49.75 -33.57 0.97
N GLU A 283 -50.36 -34.66 1.44
CA GLU A 283 -51.79 -34.73 1.72
C GLU A 283 -52.22 -33.79 2.85
N ASN A 284 -51.40 -33.69 3.90
CA ASN A 284 -51.59 -32.74 4.99
C ASN A 284 -51.41 -31.29 4.53
N LEU A 285 -50.44 -31.02 3.64
CA LEU A 285 -50.24 -29.71 3.04
C LEU A 285 -51.48 -29.28 2.22
N TYR A 286 -52.02 -30.16 1.38
CA TYR A 286 -53.25 -29.88 0.64
C TYR A 286 -54.44 -29.63 1.56
N SER A 287 -54.52 -30.37 2.67
CA SER A 287 -55.54 -30.18 3.70
C SER A 287 -55.47 -28.77 4.33
N LEU A 288 -54.28 -28.33 4.73
CA LEU A 288 -54.03 -26.99 5.27
C LEU A 288 -54.36 -25.88 4.26
N ILE A 289 -53.93 -26.06 3.02
CA ILE A 289 -54.19 -25.12 1.93
C ILE A 289 -55.70 -25.02 1.67
N SER A 290 -56.41 -26.15 1.74
CA SER A 290 -57.85 -26.20 1.56
C SER A 290 -58.58 -25.40 2.63
N MET A 291 -58.19 -25.59 3.90
CA MET A 291 -58.74 -24.80 5.00
C MET A 291 -58.43 -23.31 4.84
N ASN A 292 -57.19 -22.95 4.52
CA ASN A 292 -56.78 -21.55 4.34
C ASN A 292 -57.56 -20.89 3.19
N PHE A 293 -57.77 -21.61 2.10
CA PHE A 293 -58.55 -21.13 0.98
C PHE A 293 -60.02 -20.92 1.32
N LEU A 294 -60.67 -21.89 1.99
CA LEU A 294 -62.07 -21.74 2.39
C LEU A 294 -62.25 -20.54 3.32
N LEU A 295 -61.34 -20.36 4.29
CA LEU A 295 -61.28 -19.18 5.13
C LEU A 295 -61.11 -17.88 4.32
N PHE A 296 -60.17 -17.86 3.37
CA PHE A 296 -59.98 -16.72 2.50
C PHE A 296 -61.23 -16.42 1.64
N ARG A 297 -61.93 -17.47 1.21
CA ARG A 297 -63.13 -17.33 0.38
C ARG A 297 -64.30 -16.76 1.18
N THR A 298 -64.51 -17.18 2.43
CA THR A 298 -65.55 -16.60 3.29
C THR A 298 -65.32 -15.11 3.51
N PHE A 299 -64.09 -14.69 3.83
CA PHE A 299 -63.75 -13.27 4.01
C PHE A 299 -63.81 -12.43 2.73
N THR A 300 -63.76 -13.03 1.54
CA THR A 300 -63.88 -12.32 0.27
C THR A 300 -65.29 -12.34 -0.33
N GLN A 301 -66.15 -13.27 0.10
CA GLN A 301 -67.53 -13.39 -0.38
C GLN A 301 -68.55 -12.73 0.57
N GLU A 302 -68.35 -12.77 1.88
CA GLU A 302 -69.22 -12.11 2.86
C GLU A 302 -68.97 -10.59 2.84
N ASN A 303 -69.81 -9.87 2.08
CA ASN A 303 -69.80 -8.42 1.95
C ASN A 303 -70.61 -7.70 3.06
N ASP A 304 -70.78 -8.29 4.24
CA ASP A 304 -71.65 -7.67 5.26
C ASP A 304 -70.97 -6.52 6.01
N LYS A 305 -69.64 -6.38 5.89
CA LYS A 305 -68.89 -5.19 6.34
C LYS A 305 -67.82 -4.82 5.30
N PRO A 306 -67.86 -3.61 4.71
CA PRO A 306 -66.76 -3.18 3.86
C PRO A 306 -65.50 -3.07 4.73
N ALA A 307 -64.46 -3.83 4.38
CA ALA A 307 -63.18 -3.78 5.06
C ALA A 307 -62.65 -2.33 5.07
N GLU A 308 -62.04 -1.90 6.17
CA GLU A 308 -61.49 -0.55 6.30
C GLU A 308 -60.37 -0.34 5.28
N VAL A 309 -60.64 0.46 4.25
CA VAL A 309 -59.69 0.66 3.15
C VAL A 309 -58.59 1.62 3.59
N LEU A 310 -57.45 1.07 3.99
CA LEU A 310 -56.32 1.86 4.51
C LEU A 310 -55.75 2.83 3.45
N LYS A 311 -55.61 2.39 2.19
CA LYS A 311 -55.16 3.21 1.04
C LYS A 311 -55.68 2.65 -0.29
N THR A 312 -56.26 3.50 -1.13
CA THR A 312 -56.57 3.19 -2.53
C THR A 312 -55.52 3.80 -3.45
N LYS A 313 -54.84 2.97 -4.24
CA LYS A 313 -54.02 3.43 -5.38
C LYS A 313 -54.84 3.24 -6.65
N GLN A 314 -55.21 4.34 -7.31
CA GLN A 314 -55.78 4.26 -8.66
C GLN A 314 -54.66 4.34 -9.68
N SER A 315 -54.43 3.26 -10.43
CA SER A 315 -53.52 3.27 -11.57
C SER A 315 -54.15 4.08 -12.72
N ARG A 316 -53.30 4.77 -13.50
CA ARG A 316 -53.75 5.49 -14.69
C ARG A 316 -54.32 4.48 -15.70
N ALA A 317 -55.44 4.80 -16.35
CA ALA A 317 -56.08 3.93 -17.34
C ALA A 317 -55.07 3.43 -18.39
N ALA A 318 -54.77 2.13 -18.34
CA ALA A 318 -53.88 1.47 -19.28
C ALA A 318 -54.61 1.20 -20.58
N SER A 319 -54.19 1.85 -21.68
CA SER A 319 -54.67 1.52 -23.01
C SER A 319 -53.92 0.28 -23.51
N PRO A 320 -54.56 -0.90 -23.68
CA PRO A 320 -53.87 -2.09 -24.14
C PRO A 320 -53.33 -1.85 -25.55
N ARG A 321 -52.02 -1.99 -25.71
CA ARG A 321 -51.33 -1.88 -27.01
C ARG A 321 -50.90 -3.28 -27.42
N ILE A 322 -51.33 -3.73 -28.60
CA ILE A 322 -50.89 -5.02 -29.14
C ILE A 322 -49.42 -4.88 -29.54
N VAL A 323 -48.53 -5.48 -28.76
CA VAL A 323 -47.10 -5.57 -29.08
C VAL A 323 -46.88 -6.83 -29.89
N ARG A 324 -46.44 -6.68 -31.15
CA ARG A 324 -45.93 -7.80 -31.95
C ARG A 324 -44.41 -7.82 -31.78
N LYS A 325 -43.90 -8.63 -30.85
CA LYS A 325 -42.47 -8.93 -30.76
C LYS A 325 -42.16 -10.18 -31.58
N LEU A 326 -41.24 -10.04 -32.53
CA LEU A 326 -40.59 -11.17 -33.19
C LEU A 326 -39.31 -11.46 -32.40
N GLU A 327 -39.23 -12.63 -31.79
CA GLU A 327 -38.03 -13.07 -31.09
C GLU A 327 -36.90 -13.34 -32.10
N ARG A 328 -35.75 -12.69 -31.91
CA ARG A 328 -34.49 -13.12 -32.53
C ARG A 328 -33.78 -14.03 -31.55
N THR A 329 -33.63 -15.29 -31.92
CA THR A 329 -32.83 -16.28 -31.18
C THR A 329 -31.36 -16.08 -31.50
N ASP A 330 -30.58 -15.59 -30.54
CA ASP A 330 -29.12 -15.64 -30.60
C ASP A 330 -28.63 -16.77 -29.69
N THR A 331 -28.05 -17.79 -30.31
CA THR A 331 -27.29 -18.88 -29.67
C THR A 331 -25.84 -18.44 -29.46
N GLU A 332 -25.37 -18.39 -28.21
CA GLU A 332 -23.96 -18.44 -27.77
C GLU A 332 -23.99 -18.31 -26.22
N GLY A 333 -23.52 -19.22 -25.37
CA GLY A 333 -22.49 -20.24 -25.53
C GLY A 333 -21.28 -19.96 -24.62
N TYR A 334 -21.51 -20.01 -23.29
CA TYR A 334 -20.52 -20.13 -22.20
C TYR A 334 -19.51 -18.98 -21.93
N ASN A 335 -19.73 -18.27 -20.81
CA ASN A 335 -18.68 -17.80 -19.91
C ASN A 335 -19.19 -17.82 -18.46
N LEU A 336 -18.38 -18.41 -17.57
CA LEU A 336 -18.69 -18.63 -16.15
C LEU A 336 -18.30 -17.39 -15.33
N SER A 337 -19.26 -16.77 -14.64
CA SER A 337 -19.02 -15.75 -13.62
C SER A 337 -19.73 -16.14 -12.33
N PHE A 338 -18.95 -16.37 -11.28
CA PHE A 338 -19.40 -16.58 -9.90
C PHE A 338 -19.88 -15.25 -9.29
N GLY A 339 -21.08 -15.26 -8.70
CA GLY A 339 -21.52 -14.26 -7.71
C GLY A 339 -22.87 -13.61 -8.01
N ILE A 340 -23.90 -14.06 -7.29
CA ILE A 340 -25.34 -13.72 -7.32
C ILE A 340 -26.12 -14.53 -8.37
N GLU A 341 -26.47 -15.76 -8.00
CA GLU A 341 -27.56 -16.50 -8.64
C GLU A 341 -28.91 -15.97 -8.12
N GLU A 342 -29.56 -15.12 -8.90
CA GLU A 342 -31.02 -15.16 -9.04
C GLU A 342 -31.33 -16.05 -10.25
N LYS A 343 -32.07 -17.14 -10.06
CA LYS A 343 -32.62 -17.90 -11.18
C LYS A 343 -33.83 -17.16 -11.77
N PRO A 344 -34.02 -17.22 -13.10
CA PRO A 344 -35.07 -16.50 -13.81
C PRO A 344 -36.41 -17.25 -13.74
N GLN A 345 -37.46 -16.56 -13.31
CA GLN A 345 -38.84 -16.87 -13.68
C GLN A 345 -39.35 -15.76 -14.58
N ASP A 346 -39.96 -16.18 -15.69
CA ASP A 346 -40.53 -15.37 -16.76
C ASP A 346 -41.18 -14.09 -16.22
N THR A 347 -40.55 -12.95 -16.51
CA THR A 347 -41.15 -11.64 -16.26
C THR A 347 -41.15 -10.87 -17.56
N GLU A 348 -42.36 -10.64 -18.04
CA GLU A 348 -42.69 -9.71 -19.10
C GLU A 348 -41.93 -8.39 -18.93
N GLU A 349 -41.45 -7.87 -20.05
CA GLU A 349 -40.68 -6.66 -20.16
C GLU A 349 -41.40 -5.49 -19.48
N GLN A 350 -40.84 -5.02 -18.37
CA GLN A 350 -41.24 -3.76 -17.74
C GLN A 350 -40.64 -2.59 -18.52
N ASP A 351 -41.47 -1.98 -19.37
CA ASP A 351 -41.27 -0.61 -19.83
C ASP A 351 -41.34 0.34 -18.62
N THR A 352 -40.16 0.76 -18.16
CA THR A 352 -39.83 2.05 -17.55
C THR A 352 -40.98 2.82 -16.86
N GLU A 353 -41.04 2.72 -15.53
CA GLU A 353 -41.71 3.72 -14.69
C GLU A 353 -41.09 5.10 -14.97
N LYS A 354 -41.87 6.02 -15.55
CA LYS A 354 -41.52 7.44 -15.52
C LYS A 354 -41.75 7.96 -14.11
N LEU A 355 -40.65 8.16 -13.38
CA LEU A 355 -40.62 8.87 -12.12
C LEU A 355 -41.23 10.29 -12.28
N PRO A 356 -41.80 10.88 -11.21
CA PRO A 356 -42.30 12.25 -11.20
C PRO A 356 -41.24 13.25 -11.72
N SER A 357 -41.64 14.29 -12.44
CA SER A 357 -40.75 15.28 -13.08
C SER A 357 -39.75 15.99 -12.14
N ASP A 358 -39.95 15.92 -10.82
CA ASP A 358 -39.03 16.47 -9.81
C ASP A 358 -37.87 15.50 -9.48
N SER A 359 -38.03 14.21 -9.77
CA SER A 359 -37.03 13.16 -9.51
C SER A 359 -35.86 13.24 -10.47
N ASP A 360 -36.09 13.57 -11.74
CA ASP A 360 -35.03 13.76 -12.74
C ASP A 360 -34.18 15.00 -12.42
N GLU A 361 -34.77 16.05 -11.82
CA GLU A 361 -34.00 17.19 -11.33
C GLU A 361 -33.14 16.80 -10.12
N ILE A 362 -33.67 15.97 -9.21
CA ILE A 362 -32.93 15.46 -8.05
C ILE A 362 -31.81 14.50 -8.50
N LEU A 363 -32.10 13.56 -9.40
CA LEU A 363 -31.13 12.64 -9.98
C LEU A 363 -30.05 13.39 -10.77
N SER A 364 -30.41 14.40 -11.56
CA SER A 364 -29.41 15.25 -12.25
C SER A 364 -28.60 16.14 -11.30
N GLN A 365 -29.08 16.37 -10.07
CA GLN A 365 -28.33 17.08 -9.03
C GLN A 365 -27.42 16.10 -8.27
N ILE A 366 -27.88 14.87 -8.03
CA ILE A 366 -27.10 13.77 -7.48
C ILE A 366 -25.97 13.39 -8.44
N ASP A 367 -26.22 13.27 -9.74
CA ASP A 367 -25.20 13.02 -10.76
C ASP A 367 -24.16 14.14 -10.80
N LYS A 368 -24.57 15.40 -10.68
CA LYS A 368 -23.63 16.53 -10.56
C LYS A 368 -22.80 16.47 -9.28
N ILE A 369 -23.39 16.01 -8.17
CA ILE A 369 -22.69 15.83 -6.89
C ILE A 369 -21.68 14.67 -7.02
N ILE A 370 -22.07 13.55 -7.61
CA ILE A 370 -21.20 12.41 -7.90
C ILE A 370 -20.07 12.83 -8.85
N GLU A 371 -20.35 13.63 -9.88
CA GLU A 371 -19.32 14.18 -10.77
C GLU A 371 -18.34 15.13 -10.05
N ILE A 372 -18.84 15.94 -9.11
CA ILE A 372 -18.02 16.83 -8.29
C ILE A 372 -17.16 16.02 -7.31
N GLU A 373 -17.72 15.01 -6.66
CA GLU A 373 -17.03 14.13 -5.73
C GLU A 373 -15.97 13.29 -6.46
N THR A 374 -16.31 12.69 -7.60
CA THR A 374 -15.35 11.94 -8.43
C THR A 374 -14.25 12.84 -9.00
N CYS A 375 -14.55 14.09 -9.37
CA CYS A 375 -13.52 15.07 -9.72
C CYS A 375 -12.66 15.48 -8.52
N HIS A 376 -13.24 15.60 -7.33
CA HIS A 376 -12.51 15.91 -6.10
C HIS A 376 -11.55 14.77 -5.74
N PHE A 377 -12.01 13.52 -5.79
CA PHE A 377 -11.18 12.34 -5.56
C PHE A 377 -10.04 12.25 -6.58
N LYS A 378 -10.31 12.45 -7.87
CA LYS A 378 -9.26 12.48 -8.92
C LYS A 378 -8.22 13.58 -8.66
N LEU A 379 -8.67 14.77 -8.25
CA LEU A 379 -7.78 15.90 -7.98
C LEU A 379 -6.98 15.71 -6.68
N GLU A 380 -7.51 14.99 -5.69
CA GLU A 380 -6.75 14.55 -4.51
C GLU A 380 -5.73 13.46 -4.85
N GLU A 381 -6.08 12.49 -5.70
CA GLU A 381 -5.13 11.49 -6.20
C GLU A 381 -4.01 12.13 -7.01
N GLU A 382 -4.30 13.08 -7.90
CA GLU A 382 -3.28 13.81 -8.65
C GLU A 382 -2.35 14.61 -7.72
N LYS A 383 -2.89 15.25 -6.66
CA LYS A 383 -2.07 15.94 -5.65
C LYS A 383 -1.18 14.98 -4.85
N ARG A 384 -1.65 13.77 -4.57
CA ARG A 384 -0.86 12.72 -3.90
C ARG A 384 0.28 12.25 -4.79
N LEU A 385 -0.01 11.95 -6.06
CA LEU A 385 1.01 11.55 -7.04
C LEU A 385 2.04 12.66 -7.27
N GLU A 386 1.61 13.92 -7.35
CA GLU A 386 2.52 15.06 -7.51
C GLU A 386 3.39 15.29 -6.25
N ALA A 387 2.85 15.05 -5.05
CA ALA A 387 3.62 15.10 -3.81
C ALA A 387 4.66 13.97 -3.75
N GLU A 388 4.28 12.75 -4.15
CA GLU A 388 5.17 11.59 -4.23
C GLU A 388 6.30 11.80 -5.25
N GLU A 389 6.01 12.34 -6.43
CA GLU A 389 7.04 12.72 -7.41
C GLU A 389 8.00 13.80 -6.87
N ARG A 390 7.48 14.80 -6.15
CA ARG A 390 8.32 15.85 -5.53
C ARG A 390 9.22 15.28 -4.44
N GLU A 391 8.73 14.34 -3.64
CA GLU A 391 9.54 13.65 -2.64
C GLU A 391 10.62 12.78 -3.29
N ARG A 392 10.28 12.06 -4.36
CA ARG A 392 11.24 11.27 -5.13
C ARG A 392 12.36 12.14 -5.72
N ARG A 393 12.03 13.29 -6.32
CA ARG A 393 13.02 14.24 -6.82
C ARG A 393 13.93 14.78 -5.71
N ARG A 394 13.36 15.08 -4.53
CA ARG A 394 14.15 15.50 -3.36
C ARG A 394 15.10 14.41 -2.88
N GLN A 395 14.65 13.15 -2.87
CA GLN A 395 15.49 12.02 -2.49
C GLN A 395 16.62 11.79 -3.50
N GLU A 396 16.33 11.88 -4.80
CA GLU A 396 17.34 11.79 -5.87
C GLU A 396 18.36 12.94 -5.77
N GLU A 397 17.94 14.16 -5.45
CA GLU A 397 18.84 15.30 -5.26
C GLU A 397 19.71 15.14 -4.01
N ILE A 398 19.14 14.65 -2.90
CA ILE A 398 19.89 14.32 -1.67
C ILE A 398 20.91 13.21 -1.95
N GLN A 399 20.54 12.17 -2.70
CA GLN A 399 21.45 11.08 -3.08
C GLN A 399 22.60 11.59 -3.94
N ARG A 400 22.33 12.45 -4.94
CA ARG A 400 23.38 13.08 -5.77
C ARG A 400 24.34 13.92 -4.93
N ARG A 401 23.84 14.69 -3.96
CA ARG A 401 24.67 15.47 -3.04
C ARG A 401 25.56 14.58 -2.16
N ILE A 402 25.02 13.47 -1.66
CA ILE A 402 25.79 12.50 -0.88
C ILE A 402 26.88 11.85 -1.75
N GLU A 403 26.57 11.53 -3.01
CA GLU A 403 27.53 10.93 -3.93
C GLU A 403 28.63 11.92 -4.35
N GLU A 404 28.30 13.19 -4.61
CA GLU A 404 29.29 14.25 -4.82
C GLU A 404 30.18 14.48 -3.60
N GLN A 405 29.59 14.49 -2.39
CA GLN A 405 30.37 14.60 -1.15
C GLN A 405 31.32 13.43 -0.96
N ARG A 406 30.89 12.20 -1.24
CA ARG A 406 31.76 11.01 -1.20
C ARG A 406 32.91 11.08 -2.20
N ARG A 407 32.66 11.55 -3.43
CA ARG A 407 33.72 11.73 -4.43
C ARG A 407 34.75 12.76 -3.98
N LEU A 408 34.29 13.88 -3.43
CA LEU A 408 35.16 14.91 -2.85
C LEU A 408 35.96 14.41 -1.64
N GLU A 409 35.37 13.56 -0.81
CA GLU A 409 36.02 12.96 0.36
C GLU A 409 37.05 11.91 -0.03
N GLU A 410 36.75 11.06 -1.02
CA GLU A 410 37.70 10.10 -1.61
C GLU A 410 38.88 10.80 -2.29
N GLU A 411 38.64 11.92 -2.99
CA GLU A 411 39.70 12.71 -3.62
C GLU A 411 40.60 13.40 -2.58
N ARG A 412 40.01 13.88 -1.47
CA ARG A 412 40.77 14.42 -0.33
C ARG A 412 41.62 13.35 0.36
N LEU A 413 41.07 12.16 0.58
CA LEU A 413 41.79 11.05 1.20
C LEU A 413 43.01 10.65 0.36
N ARG A 414 42.86 10.56 -0.97
CA ARG A 414 43.97 10.26 -1.89
C ARG A 414 45.06 11.34 -1.86
N ALA A 415 44.67 12.62 -1.81
CA ALA A 415 45.62 13.72 -1.70
C ALA A 415 46.37 13.73 -0.36
N GLU A 416 45.69 13.36 0.73
CA GLU A 416 46.30 13.23 2.06
C GLU A 416 47.27 12.04 2.13
N GLU A 417 46.91 10.89 1.56
CA GLU A 417 47.79 9.72 1.43
C GLU A 417 49.05 10.01 0.58
N GLU A 418 48.91 10.74 -0.53
CA GLU A 418 50.05 11.17 -1.36
C GLU A 418 50.96 12.16 -0.61
N ALA A 419 50.40 13.09 0.17
CA ALA A 419 51.16 14.03 0.99
C ALA A 419 51.94 13.31 2.10
N GLU A 420 51.31 12.35 2.78
CA GLU A 420 51.95 11.55 3.84
C GLU A 420 53.09 10.68 3.29
N ARG A 421 52.93 10.13 2.07
CA ARG A 421 53.99 9.39 1.38
C ARG A 421 55.20 10.27 1.10
N LEU A 422 54.99 11.50 0.62
CA LEU A 422 56.06 12.47 0.35
C LEU A 422 56.75 12.93 1.63
N GLU A 423 56.02 13.08 2.74
CA GLU A 423 56.58 13.47 4.04
C GLU A 423 57.43 12.34 4.65
N LYS A 424 56.96 11.10 4.57
CA LYS A 424 57.73 9.91 4.98
C LYS A 424 59.03 9.76 4.18
N GLU A 425 58.98 9.98 2.86
CA GLU A 425 60.17 9.91 2.00
C GLU A 425 61.19 11.03 2.34
N ARG A 426 60.72 12.22 2.72
CA ARG A 426 61.59 13.33 3.18
C ARG A 426 62.25 13.02 4.52
N LEU A 427 61.49 12.51 5.48
CA LEU A 427 62.00 12.10 6.80
C LEU A 427 63.01 10.95 6.68
N GLU A 428 62.80 10.01 5.78
CA GLU A 428 63.71 8.89 5.55
C GLU A 428 65.03 9.35 4.90
N LYS A 429 64.97 10.28 3.94
CA LYS A 429 66.17 10.91 3.36
C LYS A 429 66.96 11.70 4.40
N GLU A 430 66.29 12.46 5.27
CA GLU A 430 66.94 13.20 6.34
C GLU A 430 67.59 12.28 7.39
N ARG A 431 66.96 11.14 7.70
CA ARG A 431 67.52 10.12 8.61
C ARG A 431 68.77 9.47 8.00
N LEU A 432 68.72 9.07 6.73
CA LEU A 432 69.86 8.48 6.03
C LEU A 432 71.04 9.45 5.92
N GLU A 433 70.78 10.75 5.76
CA GLU A 433 71.83 11.77 5.71
C GLU A 433 72.48 12.00 7.08
N LYS A 434 71.69 12.03 8.17
CA LYS A 434 72.20 12.11 9.54
C LYS A 434 73.01 10.87 9.93
N GLU A 435 72.52 9.68 9.57
CA GLU A 435 73.20 8.42 9.86
C GLU A 435 74.53 8.30 9.09
N ARG A 436 74.61 8.79 7.85
CA ARG A 436 75.88 8.87 7.11
C ARG A 436 76.88 9.84 7.76
N LEU A 437 76.40 10.98 8.25
CA LEU A 437 77.23 11.97 8.97
C LEU A 437 77.74 11.43 10.32
N GLU A 438 76.94 10.65 11.02
CA GLU A 438 77.34 9.99 12.27
C GLU A 438 78.30 8.82 12.03
N GLN A 439 78.06 8.01 11.00
CA GLN A 439 78.98 6.93 10.58
C GLN A 439 80.34 7.48 10.13
N GLU A 440 80.39 8.64 9.45
CA GLU A 440 81.66 9.27 9.08
C GLU A 440 82.43 9.82 10.29
N ARG A 441 81.71 10.22 11.35
CA ARG A 441 82.32 10.67 12.63
C ARG A 441 82.83 9.49 13.46
N LEU A 442 82.05 8.41 13.55
CA LEU A 442 82.42 7.18 14.26
C LEU A 442 83.58 6.46 13.58
N ALA A 443 83.64 6.42 12.24
CA ALA A 443 84.76 5.81 11.51
C ALA A 443 86.08 6.56 11.69
N LYS A 444 86.05 7.89 11.88
CA LYS A 444 87.23 8.69 12.23
C LYS A 444 87.68 8.48 13.68
N GLU A 445 86.75 8.19 14.60
CA GLU A 445 87.04 7.95 16.02
C GLU A 445 87.50 6.50 16.30
N GLU A 446 86.95 5.51 15.58
CA GLU A 446 87.37 4.10 15.67
C GLU A 446 88.74 3.85 15.01
N ALA A 447 89.06 4.57 13.92
CA ALA A 447 90.39 4.50 13.29
C ALA A 447 91.52 4.98 14.23
N GLU A 448 91.23 5.89 15.16
CA GLU A 448 92.20 6.37 16.16
C GLU A 448 92.29 5.46 17.41
N ARG A 449 91.25 4.66 17.69
CA ARG A 449 91.23 3.71 18.82
C ARG A 449 91.70 2.30 18.46
N LEU A 450 91.52 1.84 17.22
CA LEU A 450 91.89 0.49 16.77
C LEU A 450 93.40 0.24 16.67
N GLU A 451 94.24 1.27 16.70
CA GLU A 451 95.70 1.09 16.72
C GLU A 451 96.25 0.85 18.14
N LYS A 452 95.48 1.14 19.20
CA LYS A 452 95.93 1.02 20.60
C LYS A 452 95.31 -0.13 21.40
N GLU A 453 94.33 -0.86 20.86
CA GLU A 453 93.62 -1.92 21.60
C GLU A 453 93.71 -3.31 20.96
N ARG A 454 94.59 -3.50 19.96
CA ARG A 454 94.82 -4.80 19.28
C ARG A 454 95.77 -5.76 19.99
N ILE A 455 96.36 -5.41 21.14
CA ILE A 455 97.38 -6.24 21.82
C ILE A 455 96.87 -6.96 23.09
N GLU A 456 95.70 -6.62 23.65
CA GLU A 456 95.31 -7.18 24.98
C GLU A 456 94.03 -8.02 25.03
N ARG A 457 93.20 -8.10 23.98
CA ARG A 457 91.93 -8.87 24.02
C ARG A 457 91.96 -10.22 23.31
N GLU A 458 93.10 -10.66 22.79
CA GLU A 458 93.20 -11.88 21.98
C GLU A 458 93.41 -13.18 22.81
N LYS A 459 93.40 -13.13 24.15
CA LYS A 459 93.72 -14.33 24.97
C LYS A 459 92.76 -14.68 26.10
N ALA A 460 91.62 -14.01 26.25
CA ALA A 460 90.75 -14.24 27.43
C ALA A 460 89.28 -14.57 27.13
N GLU A 461 88.75 -14.33 25.93
CA GLU A 461 87.31 -14.56 25.66
C GLU A 461 86.97 -15.88 24.96
N GLN A 462 87.98 -16.66 24.56
CA GLN A 462 87.78 -17.78 23.64
C GLN A 462 87.40 -19.11 24.31
N GLU A 463 87.39 -19.19 25.65
CA GLU A 463 87.18 -20.47 26.35
C GLU A 463 85.86 -20.56 27.13
N GLU A 464 85.19 -19.44 27.44
CA GLU A 464 83.87 -19.47 28.13
C GLU A 464 82.67 -19.42 27.16
N ARG A 465 82.82 -18.91 25.94
CA ARG A 465 81.71 -18.86 24.96
C ARG A 465 81.35 -20.23 24.39
N GLU A 466 82.33 -21.14 24.25
CA GLU A 466 82.08 -22.48 23.66
C GLU A 466 81.22 -23.41 24.53
N ARG A 467 81.09 -23.17 25.84
CA ARG A 467 80.29 -24.03 26.72
C ARG A 467 78.81 -23.65 26.80
N GLN A 468 78.46 -22.38 26.56
CA GLN A 468 77.05 -21.94 26.58
C GLN A 468 76.39 -21.96 25.18
N GLU A 469 77.17 -21.96 24.09
CA GLU A 469 76.67 -22.04 22.72
C GLU A 469 76.22 -23.47 22.33
N ALA A 470 76.82 -24.52 22.91
CA ALA A 470 76.50 -25.89 22.54
C ALA A 470 75.11 -26.36 23.03
N GLU A 471 74.67 -25.93 24.22
CA GLU A 471 73.41 -26.40 24.83
C GLU A 471 72.17 -25.62 24.32
N ASN A 472 72.34 -24.35 23.95
CA ASN A 472 71.28 -23.55 23.31
C ASN A 472 71.16 -23.81 21.78
N ALA A 473 72.18 -24.36 21.13
CA ALA A 473 72.18 -24.61 19.68
C ALA A 473 71.33 -25.81 19.25
N GLU A 474 71.07 -26.80 20.12
CA GLU A 474 70.25 -27.98 19.76
C GLU A 474 68.75 -27.69 19.87
N LEU A 475 68.32 -26.93 20.88
CA LEU A 475 66.91 -26.49 21.04
C LEU A 475 66.53 -25.40 20.02
N GLY A 476 67.46 -24.53 19.63
CA GLY A 476 67.25 -23.50 18.61
C GLY A 476 67.10 -24.05 17.18
N ARG A 477 67.78 -25.16 16.84
CA ARG A 477 67.70 -25.79 15.50
C ARG A 477 66.33 -26.42 15.24
N MET A 478 65.75 -27.09 16.23
CA MET A 478 64.43 -27.72 16.05
C MET A 478 63.28 -26.71 15.95
N ILE A 479 63.36 -25.60 16.70
CA ILE A 479 62.37 -24.50 16.60
C ILE A 479 62.59 -23.68 15.31
N GLY A 480 63.84 -23.49 14.89
CA GLY A 480 64.21 -22.83 13.64
C GLY A 480 63.72 -23.57 12.40
N ASP A 481 63.93 -24.89 12.32
CA ASP A 481 63.55 -25.70 11.17
C ASP A 481 62.01 -25.80 11.00
N GLU A 482 61.23 -25.77 12.09
CA GLU A 482 59.76 -25.71 12.02
C GLU A 482 59.24 -24.31 11.66
N MET A 483 59.85 -23.26 12.20
CA MET A 483 59.51 -21.87 11.87
C MET A 483 59.87 -21.53 10.42
N GLU A 484 61.01 -22.02 9.92
CA GLU A 484 61.46 -21.81 8.54
C GLU A 484 60.58 -22.57 7.54
N LYS A 485 60.09 -23.77 7.88
CA LYS A 485 59.08 -24.47 7.07
C LYS A 485 57.73 -23.73 7.05
N LEU A 486 57.29 -23.19 8.18
CA LEU A 486 56.05 -22.39 8.27
C LEU A 486 56.18 -21.03 7.56
N GLU A 487 57.35 -20.40 7.60
CA GLU A 487 57.64 -19.16 6.88
C GLU A 487 57.79 -19.40 5.37
N ALA A 488 58.44 -20.50 4.96
CA ALA A 488 58.52 -20.90 3.57
C ALA A 488 57.13 -21.24 2.99
N GLU A 489 56.25 -21.89 3.76
CA GLU A 489 54.86 -22.15 3.33
C GLU A 489 54.04 -20.86 3.23
N LYS A 490 54.18 -19.93 4.19
CA LYS A 490 53.52 -18.62 4.15
C LYS A 490 54.06 -17.75 2.99
N ALA A 491 55.36 -17.80 2.73
CA ALA A 491 55.99 -17.11 1.61
C ALA A 491 55.55 -17.69 0.26
N ALA A 492 55.44 -19.01 0.15
CA ALA A 492 54.92 -19.68 -1.04
C ALA A 492 53.46 -19.32 -1.31
N LYS A 493 52.61 -19.29 -0.27
CA LYS A 493 51.20 -18.86 -0.39
C LYS A 493 51.07 -17.39 -0.79
N LYS A 494 51.87 -16.49 -0.19
CA LYS A 494 51.92 -15.07 -0.60
C LYS A 494 52.38 -14.90 -2.05
N ALA A 495 53.40 -15.64 -2.49
CA ALA A 495 53.89 -15.58 -3.86
C ALA A 495 52.87 -16.14 -4.87
N GLU A 496 52.08 -17.15 -4.50
CA GLU A 496 50.99 -17.67 -5.33
C GLU A 496 49.81 -16.68 -5.42
N GLU A 497 49.46 -16.03 -4.30
CA GLU A 497 48.46 -14.96 -4.26
C GLU A 497 48.88 -13.73 -5.08
N GLU A 498 50.13 -13.30 -4.99
CA GLU A 498 50.68 -12.21 -5.82
C GLU A 498 50.68 -12.56 -7.31
N LYS A 499 51.00 -13.81 -7.67
CA LYS A 499 50.88 -14.27 -9.07
C LYS A 499 49.43 -14.24 -9.56
N LYS A 500 48.47 -14.68 -8.74
CA LYS A 500 47.04 -14.62 -9.04
C LYS A 500 46.53 -13.18 -9.14
N GLN A 501 47.03 -12.26 -8.32
CA GLN A 501 46.70 -10.83 -8.38
C GLN A 501 47.24 -10.20 -9.66
N ARG A 502 48.51 -10.42 -10.00
CA ARG A 502 49.12 -9.92 -11.25
C ARG A 502 48.40 -10.47 -12.49
N GLU A 503 47.98 -11.72 -12.48
CA GLU A 503 47.20 -12.30 -13.59
C GLU A 503 45.80 -11.67 -13.71
N ARG A 504 45.14 -11.35 -12.59
CA ARG A 504 43.87 -10.61 -12.59
C ARG A 504 44.05 -9.18 -13.08
N GLU A 505 45.07 -8.49 -12.61
CA GLU A 505 45.44 -7.13 -13.04
C GLU A 505 45.76 -7.09 -14.53
N GLN A 506 46.48 -8.09 -15.07
CA GLN A 506 46.73 -8.21 -16.51
C GLN A 506 45.44 -8.40 -17.31
N ARG A 507 44.52 -9.27 -16.86
CA ARG A 507 43.22 -9.45 -17.53
C ARG A 507 42.34 -8.19 -17.45
N GLU A 508 42.39 -7.47 -16.34
CA GLU A 508 41.68 -6.21 -16.17
C GLU A 508 42.30 -5.10 -17.03
N ALA A 509 43.62 -5.02 -17.11
CA ALA A 509 44.34 -4.11 -17.99
C ALA A 509 44.05 -4.42 -19.47
N GLU A 510 44.00 -5.69 -19.88
CA GLU A 510 43.61 -6.09 -21.23
C GLU A 510 42.15 -5.71 -21.55
N ARG A 511 41.23 -5.89 -20.60
CA ARG A 511 39.84 -5.44 -20.74
C ARG A 511 39.74 -3.92 -20.83
N ALA A 512 40.52 -3.20 -20.02
CA ALA A 512 40.60 -1.75 -20.04
C ALA A 512 41.20 -1.23 -21.35
N ALA A 513 42.24 -1.89 -21.88
CA ALA A 513 42.84 -1.59 -23.17
C ALA A 513 41.84 -1.81 -24.30
N LYS A 514 41.12 -2.95 -24.32
CA LYS A 514 40.04 -3.20 -25.28
C LYS A 514 38.91 -2.18 -25.17
N LEU A 515 38.50 -1.80 -23.97
CA LEU A 515 37.50 -0.75 -23.75
C LEU A 515 38.00 0.61 -24.26
N LYS A 516 39.29 0.90 -24.10
CA LYS A 516 39.92 2.12 -24.59
C LYS A 516 40.02 2.13 -26.12
N GLU A 517 40.39 1.00 -26.73
CA GLU A 517 40.40 0.81 -28.19
C GLU A 517 39.00 0.97 -28.77
N MET A 518 38.00 0.29 -28.21
CA MET A 518 36.59 0.44 -28.58
C MET A 518 36.11 1.88 -28.43
N ARG A 519 36.56 2.59 -27.40
CA ARG A 519 36.23 4.01 -27.19
C ARG A 519 36.88 4.89 -28.24
N THR A 520 38.16 4.66 -28.59
CA THR A 520 38.83 5.40 -29.67
C THR A 520 38.21 5.11 -31.04
N GLU A 521 37.74 3.89 -31.28
CA GLU A 521 37.01 3.52 -32.49
C GLU A 521 35.64 4.22 -32.55
N LEU A 522 34.88 4.24 -31.45
CA LEU A 522 33.59 4.94 -31.38
C LEU A 522 33.74 6.46 -31.48
N GLU A 523 34.77 7.04 -30.87
CA GLU A 523 35.08 8.48 -30.97
C GLU A 523 35.49 8.88 -32.39
N SER A 524 35.99 7.94 -33.20
CA SER A 524 36.36 8.18 -34.61
C SER A 524 35.17 8.12 -35.59
N LYS A 525 34.06 7.48 -35.22
CA LYS A 525 32.87 7.34 -36.07
C LYS A 525 31.88 8.48 -35.84
N SER A 526 31.19 8.91 -36.89
CA SER A 526 30.14 9.92 -36.76
C SER A 526 28.87 9.34 -36.11
N PHE A 527 28.06 10.18 -35.45
CA PHE A 527 26.82 9.73 -34.78
C PHE A 527 25.86 8.99 -35.72
N GLU A 528 25.79 9.40 -37.00
CA GLU A 528 24.94 8.77 -38.02
C GLU A 528 25.41 7.35 -38.37
N GLU A 529 26.72 7.13 -38.46
CA GLU A 529 27.31 5.81 -38.72
C GLU A 529 27.17 4.88 -37.53
N ILE A 530 27.39 5.38 -36.30
CA ILE A 530 27.16 4.64 -35.06
C ILE A 530 25.70 4.23 -34.96
N TYR A 531 24.76 5.14 -35.26
CA TYR A 531 23.33 4.83 -35.24
C TYR A 531 22.93 3.80 -36.31
N ALA A 532 23.53 3.86 -37.50
CA ALA A 532 23.27 2.90 -38.57
C ALA A 532 23.78 1.49 -38.25
N GLU A 533 24.95 1.36 -37.61
CA GLU A 533 25.46 0.07 -37.12
C GLU A 533 24.63 -0.43 -35.93
N TYR A 534 24.34 0.44 -34.97
CA TYR A 534 23.58 0.12 -33.76
C TYR A 534 22.14 -0.31 -34.07
N SER A 535 21.46 0.36 -35.01
CA SER A 535 20.09 0.04 -35.44
C SER A 535 19.96 -1.26 -36.25
N LYS A 536 21.06 -1.75 -36.83
CA LYS A 536 21.12 -3.04 -37.56
C LYS A 536 21.40 -4.23 -36.64
N THR A 537 21.75 -3.99 -35.38
CA THR A 537 21.99 -5.05 -34.39
C THR A 537 20.72 -5.90 -34.19
N PRO A 538 20.81 -7.24 -34.19
CA PRO A 538 19.64 -8.14 -34.15
C PRO A 538 18.64 -7.81 -33.02
N TYR A 539 19.14 -7.45 -31.84
CA TYR A 539 18.33 -7.10 -30.68
C TYR A 539 17.40 -5.91 -30.93
N HIS A 540 17.87 -4.86 -31.61
CA HIS A 540 17.08 -3.65 -31.89
C HIS A 540 16.12 -3.82 -33.06
N VAL A 541 16.50 -4.63 -34.05
CA VAL A 541 15.61 -5.04 -35.13
C VAL A 541 14.43 -5.84 -34.57
N ILE A 542 14.68 -6.79 -33.67
CA ILE A 542 13.64 -7.59 -33.00
C ILE A 542 12.71 -6.68 -32.18
N ARG A 543 13.26 -5.76 -31.38
CA ARG A 543 12.48 -4.81 -30.58
C ARG A 543 11.57 -3.94 -31.45
N ARG A 544 12.07 -3.44 -32.59
CA ARG A 544 11.30 -2.63 -33.53
C ARG A 544 10.13 -3.40 -34.15
N GLU A 545 10.37 -4.64 -34.57
CA GLU A 545 9.30 -5.48 -35.16
C GLU A 545 8.25 -5.86 -34.10
N ILE A 546 8.64 -6.15 -32.86
CA ILE A 546 7.72 -6.39 -31.75
C ILE A 546 6.85 -5.16 -31.47
N CYS A 547 7.44 -3.96 -31.40
CA CYS A 547 6.69 -2.72 -31.21
C CYS A 547 5.73 -2.43 -32.38
N ARG A 548 6.12 -2.76 -33.62
CA ARG A 548 5.27 -2.64 -34.80
C ARG A 548 4.07 -3.59 -34.73
N ILE A 549 4.28 -4.82 -34.28
CA ILE A 549 3.21 -5.79 -34.05
C ILE A 549 2.26 -5.33 -32.93
N ILE A 550 2.80 -4.81 -31.82
CA ILE A 550 2.01 -4.31 -30.69
C ILE A 550 1.14 -3.11 -31.09
N SER A 551 1.66 -2.21 -31.94
CA SER A 551 0.90 -1.07 -32.46
C SER A 551 -0.20 -1.44 -33.45
N LEU A 552 -0.07 -2.57 -34.17
CA LEU A 552 -1.13 -3.10 -35.04
C LEU A 552 -2.26 -3.79 -34.26
N ILE A 553 -1.99 -4.29 -33.06
CA ILE A 553 -2.96 -5.05 -32.23
C ILE A 553 -3.88 -4.13 -31.39
N ARG A 554 -3.45 -2.89 -31.08
CA ARG A 554 -4.24 -1.94 -30.27
C ARG A 554 -5.15 -1.06 -31.16
N LYS A 555 -6.47 -1.32 -31.13
CA LYS A 555 -7.52 -0.57 -31.86
C LYS A 555 -7.84 0.85 -31.35
N ASP A 556 -7.06 1.40 -30.41
CA ASP A 556 -7.27 2.75 -29.90
C ASP A 556 -6.15 3.67 -30.39
N GLY A 557 -6.47 4.54 -31.36
CA GLY A 557 -5.55 5.51 -31.97
C GLY A 557 -5.05 6.60 -31.01
N LYS A 558 -4.32 6.23 -29.95
CA LYS A 558 -3.65 7.13 -29.01
C LYS A 558 -2.15 6.87 -28.94
N VAL A 559 -1.42 7.84 -29.48
CA VAL A 559 -0.07 8.36 -29.17
C VAL A 559 0.90 7.40 -28.46
N ILE A 560 1.95 7.04 -29.20
CA ILE A 560 3.22 6.46 -28.78
C ILE A 560 3.71 7.14 -27.49
N ARG A 561 4.04 6.39 -26.43
CA ARG A 561 4.50 6.98 -25.16
C ARG A 561 5.95 7.41 -25.28
N GLU A 562 6.35 8.43 -24.50
CA GLU A 562 7.76 8.80 -24.37
C GLU A 562 8.57 7.58 -23.92
N GLY A 563 9.51 7.14 -24.77
CA GLY A 563 10.35 5.94 -24.54
C GLY A 563 10.13 4.77 -25.52
N ASP A 564 9.11 4.83 -26.38
CA ASP A 564 8.80 3.74 -27.32
C ASP A 564 9.58 3.84 -28.65
N SER A 565 10.30 4.95 -28.90
CA SER A 565 11.06 5.19 -30.14
C SER A 565 12.33 5.99 -29.88
N ASP A 566 13.47 5.48 -30.33
CA ASP A 566 14.80 6.13 -30.21
C ASP A 566 15.03 7.20 -31.29
N ASN A 567 13.98 7.68 -31.97
CA ASN A 567 14.10 8.71 -33.01
C ASN A 567 13.94 10.13 -32.39
N PRO A 568 15.00 10.95 -32.33
CA PRO A 568 14.99 12.25 -31.63
C PRO A 568 13.95 13.24 -32.19
N MET A 569 13.68 13.21 -33.49
CA MET A 569 12.71 14.11 -34.14
C MET A 569 11.26 13.81 -33.73
N LEU A 570 10.95 12.56 -33.38
CA LEU A 570 9.61 12.16 -32.94
C LEU A 570 9.37 12.58 -31.48
N ILE A 571 10.40 12.46 -30.65
CA ILE A 571 10.39 12.85 -29.23
C ILE A 571 10.11 14.36 -29.10
N GLU A 572 10.80 15.20 -29.88
CA GLU A 572 10.57 16.65 -29.87
C GLU A 572 9.13 17.02 -30.28
N ARG A 573 8.55 16.29 -31.23
CA ARG A 573 7.17 16.54 -31.69
C ARG A 573 6.15 16.22 -30.62
N ILE A 574 6.33 15.11 -29.92
CA ILE A 574 5.47 14.67 -28.81
C ILE A 574 5.57 15.67 -27.65
N ALA A 575 6.79 16.10 -27.30
CA ALA A 575 7.02 17.12 -26.27
C ALA A 575 6.32 18.44 -26.58
N LYS A 576 6.43 18.93 -27.83
CA LYS A 576 5.72 20.14 -28.29
C LYS A 576 4.19 20.01 -28.22
N GLU A 577 3.65 18.84 -28.58
CA GLU A 577 2.21 18.60 -28.51
C GLU A 577 1.70 18.51 -27.06
N ALA A 578 2.49 17.92 -26.16
CA ALA A 578 2.21 17.86 -24.73
C ALA A 578 2.25 19.25 -24.07
N GLU A 579 3.24 20.08 -24.42
CA GLU A 579 3.32 21.48 -23.96
C GLU A 579 2.12 22.30 -24.43
N ALA A 580 1.69 22.14 -25.68
CA ALA A 580 0.51 22.82 -26.22
C ALA A 580 -0.77 22.41 -25.46
N LYS A 581 -0.95 21.13 -25.13
CA LYS A 581 -2.08 20.64 -24.32
C LYS A 581 -2.05 21.19 -22.90
N ARG A 582 -0.88 21.25 -22.26
CA ARG A 582 -0.69 21.86 -20.93
C ARG A 582 -1.03 23.35 -20.93
N GLN A 583 -0.66 24.09 -21.98
CA GLN A 583 -1.03 25.49 -22.13
C GLN A 583 -2.55 25.66 -22.29
N ALA A 584 -3.18 24.86 -23.14
CA ALA A 584 -4.64 24.91 -23.35
C ALA A 584 -5.45 24.60 -22.08
N GLN A 585 -4.96 23.68 -21.23
CA GLN A 585 -5.57 23.39 -19.93
C GLN A 585 -5.48 24.57 -18.97
N ARG A 586 -4.31 25.22 -18.86
CA ARG A 586 -4.13 26.43 -18.04
C ARG A 586 -5.06 27.56 -18.50
N ASP A 587 -5.16 27.79 -19.81
CA ASP A 587 -6.06 28.80 -20.37
C ASP A 587 -7.54 28.52 -20.06
N MET A 588 -7.94 27.24 -20.08
CA MET A 588 -9.29 26.79 -19.69
C MET A 588 -9.58 27.02 -18.20
N GLU A 589 -8.62 26.73 -17.32
CA GLU A 589 -8.75 26.98 -15.89
C GLU A 589 -8.82 28.47 -15.57
N GLU A 590 -7.96 29.28 -16.19
CA GLU A 590 -8.00 30.74 -16.09
C GLU A 590 -9.35 31.29 -16.55
N ALA A 591 -9.90 30.77 -17.67
CA ALA A 591 -11.21 31.16 -18.16
C ALA A 591 -12.35 30.83 -17.16
N LYS A 592 -12.31 29.66 -16.53
CA LYS A 592 -13.28 29.26 -15.49
C LYS A 592 -13.20 30.16 -14.26
N GLN A 593 -11.99 30.41 -13.75
CA GLN A 593 -11.79 31.32 -12.61
C GLN A 593 -12.28 32.75 -12.93
N MET A 594 -12.03 33.21 -14.15
CA MET A 594 -12.50 34.51 -14.63
C MET A 594 -14.02 34.57 -14.78
N GLN A 595 -14.68 33.47 -15.17
CA GLN A 595 -16.14 33.40 -15.24
C GLN A 595 -16.78 33.48 -13.85
N ILE A 596 -16.18 32.83 -12.86
CA ILE A 596 -16.60 32.92 -11.45
C ILE A 596 -16.48 34.36 -10.96
N LEU A 597 -15.34 35.01 -11.18
CA LEU A 597 -15.12 36.43 -10.85
C LEU A 597 -16.14 37.34 -11.56
N TYR A 598 -16.40 37.12 -12.84
CA TYR A 598 -17.37 37.91 -13.61
C TYR A 598 -18.79 37.77 -13.06
N SER A 599 -19.21 36.56 -12.68
CA SER A 599 -20.51 36.31 -12.05
C SER A 599 -20.68 37.02 -10.70
N LYS A 600 -19.57 37.17 -9.96
CA LYS A 600 -19.54 37.82 -8.64
C LYS A 600 -19.68 39.34 -8.73
N TYR A 601 -19.07 39.96 -9.74
CA TYR A 601 -19.00 41.43 -9.86
C TYR A 601 -19.97 42.04 -10.89
N CYS A 602 -20.59 41.24 -11.75
CA CYS A 602 -21.60 41.71 -12.72
C CYS A 602 -22.94 40.99 -12.55
N PRO A 603 -23.79 41.39 -11.57
CA PRO A 603 -25.04 40.69 -11.29
C PRO A 603 -26.05 40.88 -12.43
N THR A 604 -26.62 39.76 -12.89
CA THR A 604 -27.67 39.73 -13.91
C THR A 604 -28.98 40.39 -13.41
N ARG A 605 -29.86 40.83 -14.32
CA ARG A 605 -31.12 41.53 -13.99
C ARG A 605 -31.99 40.75 -12.98
N ARG A 606 -32.02 39.41 -13.08
CA ARG A 606 -32.71 38.52 -12.14
C ARG A 606 -32.12 38.56 -10.72
N GLN A 607 -30.79 38.56 -10.59
CA GLN A 607 -30.12 38.67 -9.28
C GLN A 607 -30.31 40.04 -8.64
N ARG A 608 -30.37 41.13 -9.43
CA ARG A 608 -30.71 42.46 -8.92
C ARG A 608 -32.12 42.50 -8.32
N ILE A 609 -33.10 41.88 -9.00
CA ILE A 609 -34.49 41.80 -8.50
C ILE A 609 -34.54 40.95 -7.22
N LYS A 610 -33.88 39.78 -7.20
CA LYS A 610 -33.83 38.90 -6.02
C LYS A 610 -33.20 39.60 -4.82
N ASN A 611 -32.09 40.34 -5.01
CA ASN A 611 -31.43 41.10 -3.95
C ASN A 611 -32.26 42.31 -3.49
N PHE A 612 -33.03 42.93 -4.38
CA PHE A 612 -33.96 44.00 -4.05
C PHE A 612 -35.10 43.50 -3.13
N PHE A 613 -35.72 42.37 -3.47
CA PHE A 613 -36.75 41.73 -2.62
C PHE A 613 -36.18 41.28 -1.27
N LYS A 614 -34.96 40.71 -1.26
CA LYS A 614 -34.27 40.30 -0.02
C LYS A 614 -33.96 41.50 0.90
N ARG A 615 -33.60 42.66 0.34
CA ARG A 615 -33.40 43.91 1.10
C ARG A 615 -34.70 44.50 1.65
N LYS A 616 -35.81 44.41 0.91
CA LYS A 616 -37.10 44.99 1.32
C LYS A 616 -37.89 44.12 2.32
N PHE A 617 -37.85 42.80 2.18
CA PHE A 617 -38.76 41.89 2.90
C PHE A 617 -38.06 40.86 3.79
N GLY A 618 -36.73 40.82 3.84
CA GLY A 618 -35.99 39.92 4.73
C GLY A 618 -35.96 40.45 6.17
N LYS A 619 -36.38 39.62 7.15
CA LYS A 619 -36.22 39.91 8.59
C LYS A 619 -34.74 40.18 8.92
N LYS A 620 -34.44 41.35 9.51
CA LYS A 620 -33.08 41.73 9.93
C LYS A 620 -32.63 40.89 11.13
N ARG A 621 -32.07 39.70 10.89
CA ARG A 621 -31.27 39.00 11.91
C ARG A 621 -29.95 39.77 12.07
N LYS A 622 -29.65 40.24 13.29
CA LYS A 622 -28.32 40.74 13.65
C LYS A 622 -27.32 39.59 13.49
N LYS A 623 -26.59 39.58 12.38
CA LYS A 623 -25.38 38.77 12.23
C LYS A 623 -24.23 39.61 12.78
N VAL A 624 -23.53 39.11 13.79
CA VAL A 624 -22.20 39.60 14.13
C VAL A 624 -21.30 39.15 12.98
N TYR A 625 -20.97 40.08 12.09
CA TYR A 625 -20.02 39.88 11.01
C TYR A 625 -18.69 40.46 11.50
N VAL A 626 -17.68 39.61 11.70
CA VAL A 626 -16.29 40.05 11.71
C VAL A 626 -15.83 40.02 10.26
N MET A 627 -15.90 41.15 9.58
CA MET A 627 -15.12 41.37 8.36
C MET A 627 -13.68 41.65 8.81
N PRO A 628 -12.66 40.91 8.37
CA PRO A 628 -11.33 41.50 8.31
C PRO A 628 -11.44 42.66 7.32
N ALA A 629 -11.33 43.89 7.82
CA ALA A 629 -11.20 45.06 6.97
C ALA A 629 -9.86 44.96 6.23
N GLN A 630 -9.83 44.22 5.12
CA GLN A 630 -8.78 44.40 4.12
C GLN A 630 -9.00 45.79 3.54
N MET A 631 -8.32 46.78 4.14
CA MET A 631 -8.15 48.08 3.49
C MET A 631 -7.55 47.79 2.11
N PRO A 632 -8.11 48.34 1.01
CA PRO A 632 -7.51 48.16 -0.29
C PRO A 632 -6.03 48.61 -0.21
N PRO A 633 -5.10 47.84 -0.79
CA PRO A 633 -3.68 48.18 -0.71
C PRO A 633 -3.50 49.61 -1.21
N LYS A 634 -2.84 50.46 -0.40
CA LYS A 634 -2.52 51.84 -0.77
C LYS A 634 -1.56 51.80 -1.97
N ARG A 635 -2.11 51.91 -3.17
CA ARG A 635 -1.35 51.96 -4.42
C ARG A 635 -0.93 53.38 -4.71
N THR A 636 0.28 53.55 -5.20
CA THR A 636 0.74 54.84 -5.74
C THR A 636 -0.08 55.21 -6.99
N GLY A 637 -0.18 56.49 -7.34
CA GLY A 637 -0.99 56.94 -8.49
C GLY A 637 -0.60 56.29 -9.82
N ARG A 638 0.67 55.88 -9.97
CA ARG A 638 1.18 55.16 -11.14
C ARG A 638 0.71 53.69 -11.17
N GLU A 639 0.73 53.02 -10.02
CA GLU A 639 0.23 51.65 -9.87
C GLU A 639 -1.29 51.58 -10.04
N GLN A 640 -2.02 52.59 -9.57
CA GLN A 640 -3.47 52.66 -9.77
C GLN A 640 -3.81 52.80 -11.26
N ARG A 641 -3.09 53.65 -12.00
CA ARG A 641 -3.27 53.79 -13.45
C ARG A 641 -2.91 52.52 -14.22
N ALA A 642 -1.86 51.81 -13.82
CA ALA A 642 -1.47 50.53 -14.42
C ALA A 642 -2.53 49.45 -14.15
N TYR A 643 -3.05 49.39 -12.93
CA TYR A 643 -4.15 48.51 -12.55
C TYR A 643 -5.42 48.83 -13.34
N ASP A 644 -5.80 50.10 -13.46
CA ASP A 644 -6.98 50.52 -14.21
C ASP A 644 -6.82 50.20 -15.71
N LYS A 645 -5.61 50.33 -16.27
CA LYS A 645 -5.31 49.92 -17.65
C LYS A 645 -5.48 48.41 -17.82
N LYS A 646 -5.02 47.61 -16.86
CA LYS A 646 -5.21 46.14 -16.82
C LYS A 646 -6.69 45.78 -16.73
N MET A 647 -7.45 46.44 -15.85
CA MET A 647 -8.90 46.21 -15.70
C MET A 647 -9.69 46.62 -16.95
N ARG A 648 -9.32 47.72 -17.63
CA ARG A 648 -9.94 48.12 -18.91
C ARG A 648 -9.61 47.17 -20.06
N ALA A 649 -8.40 46.59 -20.08
CA ALA A 649 -8.03 45.57 -21.06
C ALA A 649 -8.84 44.29 -20.84
N ILE A 650 -8.96 43.85 -19.59
CA ILE A 650 -9.79 42.71 -19.19
C ILE A 650 -11.26 42.95 -19.54
N PHE A 651 -11.79 44.13 -19.25
CA PHE A 651 -13.17 44.49 -19.60
C PHE A 651 -13.40 44.42 -21.12
N ARG A 652 -12.48 44.94 -21.94
CA ARG A 652 -12.58 44.84 -23.41
C ARG A 652 -12.48 43.42 -23.94
N LYS A 653 -11.61 42.57 -23.36
CA LYS A 653 -11.41 41.18 -23.80
C LYS A 653 -12.65 40.30 -23.56
N TYR A 654 -13.40 40.56 -22.48
CA TYR A 654 -14.49 39.67 -22.04
C TYR A 654 -15.89 40.29 -22.06
N HIS A 655 -16.03 41.59 -22.33
CA HIS A 655 -17.35 42.23 -22.42
C HIS A 655 -18.04 41.95 -23.76
N VAL A 656 -18.91 40.94 -23.76
CA VAL A 656 -19.83 40.67 -24.87
C VAL A 656 -21.03 41.63 -24.76
N SER A 657 -21.22 42.50 -25.76
CA SER A 657 -22.33 43.46 -25.78
C SER A 657 -23.69 42.75 -25.73
N VAL A 658 -24.69 43.42 -25.16
CA VAL A 658 -26.06 42.89 -25.12
C VAL A 658 -26.57 42.55 -26.53
N PHE A 659 -26.15 43.33 -27.52
CA PHE A 659 -26.47 43.12 -28.93
C PHE A 659 -25.86 41.82 -29.50
N THR A 660 -24.61 41.52 -29.17
CA THR A 660 -23.95 40.26 -29.59
C THR A 660 -24.51 39.03 -28.87
N LYS A 661 -24.99 39.18 -27.63
CA LYS A 661 -25.76 38.12 -26.94
C LYS A 661 -27.14 37.90 -27.58
N LEU A 662 -27.80 38.96 -28.04
CA LEU A 662 -29.11 38.87 -28.70
C LEU A 662 -29.00 38.17 -30.06
N ILE A 663 -28.00 38.55 -30.86
CA ILE A 663 -27.73 37.92 -32.17
C ILE A 663 -27.41 36.44 -32.02
N ARG A 664 -26.61 36.04 -31.03
CA ARG A 664 -26.33 34.61 -30.75
C ARG A 664 -27.55 33.83 -30.29
N LYS A 665 -28.57 34.51 -29.75
CA LYS A 665 -29.81 33.88 -29.33
C LYS A 665 -30.76 33.69 -30.52
N ILE A 666 -30.86 34.70 -31.37
CA ILE A 666 -31.65 34.64 -32.62
C ILE A 666 -31.09 33.56 -33.55
N LYS A 667 -29.76 33.45 -33.69
CA LYS A 667 -29.10 32.40 -34.50
C LYS A 667 -29.20 30.97 -33.97
N LYS A 668 -29.80 30.77 -32.80
CA LYS A 668 -29.98 29.45 -32.17
C LYS A 668 -31.43 28.98 -32.21
N ASP A 669 -32.34 29.88 -32.58
CA ASP A 669 -33.77 29.62 -32.71
C ASP A 669 -34.21 29.52 -34.20
N ASP A 670 -33.28 29.75 -35.15
CA ASP A 670 -33.31 29.31 -36.56
C ASP A 670 -32.37 28.09 -36.71
#